data_AF-A0A4Z0J0K0-F1
#
_entry.id   AF-A0A4Z0J0K0-F1
#
_cell.length_a   1.000
_cell.length_b   1.000
_cell.length_c   1.000
_cell.angle_alpha   90.00
_cell.angle_beta   90.00
_cell.angle_gamma   90.00
#
_symmetry.space_group_name_H-M   'P 1'
#
loop_
_entity.id
_entity.type
_entity.pdbx_description
1 polymer ?
#
loop_
_entity_poly.entity_id
_entity_poly.type
_entity_poly.pdbx_seq_one_letter_code
_entity_poly.pdbx_strand_id
1 'polypeptide(L)'
;MENYPAGWEADVVLRDGGTAHLRPITPADADALSRMHEAQSPESVYLRFFAPLPRLPQRDLDRFVNVDHHDRVALIMLIGDDIIGVGRFDKISDTDAEVAFNIADAHQGRGIGSILLEHLAAAAREAGIQRFTAEVLPQNRSMLQVFQAAGYEVSRGFDDGVVAVNFDIDPTARSIEVQASREHRAEALSVRTVLHPTSVVVIGASRKRNSTGHLLIRNITAAKFAGDLWVVHPEADQIAGVQAYPSLENLPGKADLAVIAVPADSVTEVVKDCAVHGVKAVLVISSGFAETGPEGAELQRRMVATSRAYGMRVVGPNSFGLVNEAEDISLNASLAPFLPASGTLGLFSQSGALGTALLAAAKNRGLGISTFVSAGNRADLSGNDLLQYWEEDPATQTVGLYLESIGNPRKFSRIARRVSRVKPVIVIKSDLTGRELPPGHIVRTSSLAPNTLDQVLEQAGVIRADTVHRLFDLAQVFSSQKLPAGRRVGVIGNSAAMGTLIMQRARSEGLRVDTDPVSLHPEVDTQTFRAELDAMYDRDDVDSVIVTFTPSAGAEEAEIAALLSESAARSGKTTVACFLGIQGVHDELTTFLTDDEGNRVSHTVPSYIGPEDAVWALARATDYARWRAADHGTYVELDDIDDKKVRSIIDSALDGAKPGAPVRLERDDTRALLNAYGIEVLPYIAASSVEEGLAAAETIGYPVALKAVTKMLRHRMELGGVRLNIDSPEELAEDFAAVQDTIRQLTDEDEPLVDVQAMAPHGVPCVIRAGEDPLLGPLLAFSLAGDSTELLGDVEHRVAPITDKEAEDMIRSIKSSPRLFGYRGLPPMNIEPLRTVIERLSVLVENHPQILELVIHPVVATETESHVLSAHVDLLPDPTRIDGTRRLLS
;
A
#
# COMPACT_ATOMS: atom_id res chain seq x y z
N MET A 1 2.30 36.55 -4.19
CA MET A 1 2.07 35.08 -4.16
C MET A 1 3.33 34.29 -3.83
N GLU A 2 4.48 34.93 -3.49
CA GLU A 2 5.73 34.21 -3.16
C GLU A 2 5.68 33.36 -1.88
N ASN A 3 4.66 33.51 -1.02
CA ASN A 3 4.53 32.77 0.25
C ASN A 3 3.30 31.83 0.33
N TYR A 4 2.66 31.46 -0.79
CA TYR A 4 1.52 30.53 -0.76
C TYR A 4 2.01 29.08 -0.62
N PRO A 5 1.66 28.35 0.45
CA PRO A 5 2.15 26.99 0.66
C PRO A 5 1.30 25.98 -0.13
N ALA A 6 1.53 25.89 -1.44
CA ALA A 6 0.80 24.99 -2.34
C ALA A 6 0.88 23.50 -1.92
N GLY A 7 1.93 23.11 -1.18
CA GLY A 7 2.06 21.76 -0.63
C GLY A 7 1.02 21.41 0.45
N TRP A 8 0.25 22.38 0.96
CA TRP A 8 -0.80 22.17 1.96
C TRP A 8 -2.16 21.85 1.33
N GLU A 9 -2.29 21.92 0.01
CA GLU A 9 -3.51 21.56 -0.69
C GLU A 9 -3.72 20.04 -0.70
N ALA A 10 -4.97 19.63 -0.48
CA ALA A 10 -5.37 18.23 -0.47
C ALA A 10 -6.84 18.07 -0.88
N ASP A 11 -7.16 16.99 -1.58
CA ASP A 11 -8.54 16.54 -1.72
C ASP A 11 -8.79 15.46 -0.67
N VAL A 12 -9.90 15.55 0.06
CA VAL A 12 -10.22 14.66 1.17
C VAL A 12 -11.58 14.00 0.98
N VAL A 13 -11.73 12.78 1.47
CA VAL A 13 -13.03 12.08 1.53
C VAL A 13 -13.67 12.33 2.89
N LEU A 14 -14.88 12.86 2.86
CA LEU A 14 -15.69 13.18 4.04
C LEU A 14 -16.35 11.92 4.61
N ARG A 15 -16.86 12.02 5.84
CA ARG A 15 -17.47 10.89 6.56
C ARG A 15 -18.70 10.30 5.84
N ASP A 16 -19.34 11.06 4.95
CA ASP A 16 -20.46 10.62 4.13
C ASP A 16 -20.05 10.06 2.76
N GLY A 17 -18.74 9.94 2.49
CA GLY A 17 -18.18 9.40 1.26
C GLY A 17 -18.03 10.43 0.12
N GLY A 18 -18.52 11.66 0.30
CA GLY A 18 -18.29 12.75 -0.66
C GLY A 18 -16.88 13.32 -0.55
N THR A 19 -16.42 14.06 -1.57
CA THR A 19 -15.10 14.72 -1.53
C THR A 19 -15.20 16.20 -1.16
N ALA A 20 -14.10 16.77 -0.70
CA ALA A 20 -13.94 18.22 -0.54
C ALA A 20 -12.48 18.62 -0.82
N HIS A 21 -12.29 19.87 -1.24
CA HIS A 21 -10.97 20.42 -1.49
C HIS A 21 -10.50 21.26 -0.29
N LEU A 22 -9.32 20.96 0.24
CA LEU A 22 -8.68 21.67 1.34
C LEU A 22 -7.51 22.49 0.79
N ARG A 23 -7.43 23.77 1.15
CA ARG A 23 -6.29 24.64 0.81
C ARG A 23 -6.07 25.78 1.80
N PRO A 24 -4.89 26.41 1.80
CA PRO A 24 -4.69 27.67 2.53
C PRO A 24 -5.67 28.76 2.09
N ILE A 25 -6.11 29.57 3.05
CA ILE A 25 -6.95 30.74 2.77
C ILE A 25 -6.14 31.81 2.03
N THR A 26 -6.82 32.59 1.20
CA THR A 26 -6.25 33.73 0.48
C THR A 26 -7.13 34.97 0.67
N PRO A 27 -6.61 36.18 0.42
CA PRO A 27 -7.42 37.41 0.46
C PRO A 27 -8.64 37.40 -0.47
N ALA A 28 -8.63 36.60 -1.54
CA ALA A 28 -9.75 36.46 -2.46
C ALA A 28 -10.97 35.72 -1.84
N ASP A 29 -10.78 35.03 -0.71
CA ASP A 29 -11.81 34.24 -0.06
C ASP A 29 -12.72 35.07 0.86
N ALA A 30 -12.51 36.38 0.98
CA ALA A 30 -13.24 37.26 1.89
C ALA A 30 -14.76 37.18 1.69
N ASP A 31 -15.23 37.25 0.44
CA ASP A 31 -16.65 37.20 0.13
C ASP A 31 -17.25 35.83 0.46
N ALA A 32 -16.53 34.74 0.16
CA ALA A 32 -16.98 33.37 0.45
C ALA A 32 -17.04 33.11 1.97
N LEU A 33 -16.05 33.59 2.71
CA LEU A 33 -16.00 33.50 4.17
C LEU A 33 -17.12 34.30 4.83
N SER A 34 -17.40 35.51 4.31
CA SER A 34 -18.51 36.34 4.76
C SER A 34 -19.85 35.65 4.52
N ARG A 35 -20.07 35.09 3.32
CA ARG A 35 -21.29 34.31 3.00
C ARG A 35 -21.46 33.11 3.93
N MET A 36 -20.40 32.34 4.17
CA MET A 36 -20.43 31.21 5.09
C MET A 36 -20.86 31.66 6.49
N HIS A 37 -20.26 32.74 7.01
CA HIS A 37 -20.56 33.26 8.35
C HIS A 37 -21.99 33.77 8.49
N GLU A 38 -22.49 34.53 7.52
CA GLU A 38 -23.87 35.05 7.53
C GLU A 38 -24.94 33.94 7.45
N ALA A 39 -24.59 32.79 6.88
CA ALA A 39 -25.47 31.62 6.81
C ALA A 39 -25.53 30.80 8.10
N GLN A 40 -24.69 31.09 9.10
CA GLN A 40 -24.66 30.33 10.35
C GLN A 40 -25.80 30.68 11.30
N SER A 41 -26.24 29.70 12.09
CA SER A 41 -27.18 29.94 13.17
C SER A 41 -26.57 30.85 14.25
N PRO A 42 -27.40 31.64 14.98
CA PRO A 42 -26.93 32.44 16.10
C PRO A 42 -26.21 31.60 17.18
N GLU A 43 -26.62 30.34 17.35
CA GLU A 43 -25.98 29.39 18.26
C GLU A 43 -24.55 29.06 17.82
N SER A 44 -24.34 28.64 16.56
CA SER A 44 -22.99 28.36 16.04
C SER A 44 -22.06 29.57 16.11
N VAL A 45 -22.55 30.76 15.77
CA VAL A 45 -21.80 32.01 15.90
C VAL A 45 -21.40 32.27 17.35
N TYR A 46 -22.34 32.13 18.29
CA TYR A 46 -22.06 32.32 19.71
C TYR A 46 -21.06 31.30 20.24
N LEU A 47 -21.20 30.02 19.86
CA LEU A 47 -20.28 28.95 20.25
C LEU A 47 -18.85 29.18 19.74
N ARG A 48 -18.67 29.89 18.62
CA ARG A 48 -17.36 30.18 18.01
C ARG A 48 -16.72 31.48 18.50
N PHE A 49 -17.49 32.55 18.66
CA PHE A 49 -16.98 33.90 18.92
C PHE A 49 -17.27 34.40 20.33
N PHE A 50 -17.99 33.61 21.13
CA PHE A 50 -18.41 33.91 22.51
C PHE A 50 -19.26 35.19 22.61
N ALA A 51 -19.78 35.66 21.47
CA ALA A 51 -20.55 36.88 21.35
C ALA A 51 -21.54 36.75 20.16
N PRO A 52 -22.71 37.42 20.23
CA PRO A 52 -23.62 37.51 19.10
C PRO A 52 -22.99 38.38 18.00
N LEU A 53 -22.48 37.74 16.96
CA LEU A 53 -21.77 38.41 15.86
C LEU A 53 -22.45 38.07 14.51
N PRO A 54 -23.62 38.68 14.20
CA PRO A 54 -24.39 38.31 13.00
C PRO A 54 -23.67 38.58 11.68
N ARG A 55 -22.69 39.50 11.68
CA ARG A 55 -21.80 39.77 10.55
C ARG A 55 -20.37 39.95 11.05
N LEU A 56 -19.40 39.47 10.28
CA LEU A 56 -17.99 39.73 10.56
C LEU A 56 -17.69 41.21 10.30
N PRO A 57 -17.15 41.95 11.29
CA PRO A 57 -16.65 43.31 11.05
C PRO A 57 -15.56 43.27 9.97
N GLN A 58 -15.52 44.29 9.10
CA GLN A 58 -14.55 44.33 7.98
C GLN A 58 -13.11 44.12 8.45
N ARG A 59 -12.74 44.73 9.58
CA ARG A 59 -11.41 44.57 10.20
C ARG A 59 -11.07 43.12 10.52
N ASP A 60 -12.04 42.37 11.04
CA ASP A 60 -11.82 40.98 11.43
C ASP A 60 -11.81 40.08 10.19
N LEU A 61 -12.67 40.36 9.21
CA LEU A 61 -12.64 39.67 7.90
C LEU A 61 -11.29 39.86 7.21
N ASP A 62 -10.79 41.10 7.13
CA ASP A 62 -9.48 41.41 6.56
C ASP A 62 -8.37 40.67 7.30
N ARG A 63 -8.41 40.66 8.64
CA ARG A 63 -7.45 39.91 9.46
C ARG A 63 -7.52 38.40 9.22
N PHE A 64 -8.71 37.86 8.93
CA PHE A 64 -8.94 36.43 8.79
C PHE A 64 -8.47 35.85 7.46
N VAL A 65 -8.48 36.65 6.39
CA VAL A 65 -8.05 36.21 5.06
C VAL A 65 -6.60 36.60 4.74
N ASN A 66 -6.02 37.55 5.47
CA ASN A 66 -4.60 37.93 5.36
C ASN A 66 -3.79 37.24 6.47
N VAL A 67 -3.11 36.16 6.09
CA VAL A 67 -2.25 35.33 6.94
C VAL A 67 -0.84 35.23 6.33
N ASP A 68 0.18 35.00 7.15
CA ASP A 68 1.59 34.90 6.71
C ASP A 68 2.03 33.46 6.41
N HIS A 69 1.16 32.47 6.69
CA HIS A 69 1.42 31.04 6.54
C HIS A 69 2.58 30.52 7.40
N HIS A 70 2.91 31.22 8.49
CA HIS A 70 3.94 30.81 9.45
C HIS A 70 3.47 31.01 10.89
N ASP A 71 3.34 32.25 11.34
CA ASP A 71 2.86 32.59 12.68
C ASP A 71 1.32 32.58 12.73
N ARG A 72 0.69 32.86 11.60
CA ARG A 72 -0.76 32.85 11.41
C ARG A 72 -1.06 31.97 10.22
N VAL A 73 -1.85 30.94 10.45
CA VAL A 73 -2.23 29.97 9.42
C VAL A 73 -3.74 29.78 9.43
N ALA A 74 -4.35 29.76 8.25
CA ALA A 74 -5.73 29.35 8.10
C ALA A 74 -5.88 28.46 6.87
N LEU A 75 -6.59 27.34 7.07
CA LEU A 75 -6.98 26.38 6.04
C LEU A 75 -8.51 26.45 5.87
N ILE A 76 -8.95 26.38 4.63
CA ILE A 76 -10.37 26.31 4.28
C ILE A 76 -10.65 24.99 3.58
N MET A 77 -11.86 24.48 3.79
CA MET A 77 -12.41 23.34 3.06
C MET A 77 -13.56 23.80 2.20
N LEU A 78 -13.56 23.36 0.94
CA LEU A 78 -14.42 23.85 -0.13
C LEU A 78 -15.22 22.70 -0.76
N ILE A 79 -16.48 22.98 -1.07
CA ILE A 79 -17.27 22.24 -2.07
C ILE A 79 -17.73 23.26 -3.11
N GLY A 80 -17.27 23.12 -4.35
CA GLY A 80 -17.36 24.15 -5.38
C GLY A 80 -16.60 25.39 -4.92
N ASP A 81 -17.30 26.54 -4.95
CA ASP A 81 -16.78 27.82 -4.46
C ASP A 81 -17.23 28.13 -3.01
N ASP A 82 -17.97 27.22 -2.38
CA ASP A 82 -18.53 27.41 -1.04
C ASP A 82 -17.57 26.88 0.03
N ILE A 83 -17.23 27.75 0.98
CA ILE A 83 -16.46 27.36 2.18
C ILE A 83 -17.39 26.61 3.11
N ILE A 84 -17.07 25.35 3.36
CA ILE A 84 -17.82 24.46 4.26
C ILE A 84 -17.19 24.33 5.64
N GLY A 85 -15.93 24.77 5.78
CA GLY A 85 -15.25 24.85 7.05
C GLY A 85 -13.94 25.63 6.99
N VAL A 86 -13.56 26.20 8.12
CA VAL A 86 -12.33 26.97 8.31
C VAL A 86 -11.66 26.52 9.59
N GLY A 87 -10.38 26.20 9.50
CA GLY A 87 -9.53 25.95 10.66
C GLY A 87 -8.35 26.93 10.64
N ARG A 88 -7.90 27.39 11.80
CA ARG A 88 -6.76 28.29 11.89
C ARG A 88 -5.97 28.14 13.17
N PHE A 89 -4.71 28.53 13.14
CA PHE A 89 -3.95 28.81 14.36
C PHE A 89 -3.25 30.17 14.29
N ASP A 90 -3.06 30.77 15.47
CA ASP A 90 -2.26 31.96 15.70
C ASP A 90 -1.18 31.63 16.76
N LYS A 91 0.10 31.86 16.46
CA LYS A 91 1.24 31.59 17.35
C LYS A 91 1.16 32.43 18.63
N ILE A 92 1.31 31.77 19.79
CA ILE A 92 1.32 32.40 21.12
C ILE A 92 2.78 32.54 21.63
N SER A 93 3.56 31.47 21.48
CA SER A 93 4.96 31.35 21.89
C SER A 93 5.76 30.66 20.79
N ASP A 94 7.08 30.48 20.96
CA ASP A 94 7.89 29.75 19.97
C ASP A 94 7.45 28.30 19.74
N THR A 95 6.73 27.70 20.69
CA THR A 95 6.30 26.29 20.64
C THR A 95 4.79 26.09 20.77
N ASP A 96 4.02 27.13 21.07
CA ASP A 96 2.58 27.03 21.36
C ASP A 96 1.77 27.94 20.43
N ALA A 97 0.62 27.46 19.95
CA ALA A 97 -0.32 28.23 19.14
C ALA A 97 -1.77 28.05 19.62
N GLU A 98 -2.59 29.09 19.47
CA GLU A 98 -4.04 29.03 19.69
C GLU A 98 -4.71 28.49 18.43
N VAL A 99 -5.58 27.49 18.54
CA VAL A 99 -6.29 26.89 17.40
C VAL A 99 -7.79 27.12 17.49
N ALA A 100 -8.43 27.39 16.34
CA ALA A 100 -9.86 27.61 16.27
C ALA A 100 -10.48 27.12 14.95
N PHE A 101 -11.74 26.67 15.04
CA PHE A 101 -12.48 26.04 13.93
C PHE A 101 -13.85 26.68 13.76
N ASN A 102 -14.29 26.88 12.52
CA ASN A 102 -15.65 27.28 12.21
C ASN A 102 -16.19 26.40 11.08
N ILE A 103 -17.25 25.62 11.33
CA ILE A 103 -17.82 24.67 10.37
C ILE A 103 -19.22 25.15 9.97
N ALA A 104 -19.52 25.17 8.67
CA ALA A 104 -20.84 25.55 8.17
C ALA A 104 -21.92 24.60 8.72
N ASP A 105 -23.03 25.13 9.23
CA ASP A 105 -24.08 24.37 9.92
C ASP A 105 -24.62 23.20 9.07
N ALA A 106 -24.85 23.45 7.78
CA ALA A 106 -25.32 22.44 6.82
C ALA A 106 -24.33 21.29 6.59
N HIS A 107 -23.08 21.43 7.02
CA HIS A 107 -22.00 20.47 6.80
C HIS A 107 -21.43 19.87 8.10
N GLN A 108 -22.01 20.20 9.26
CA GLN A 108 -21.63 19.60 10.53
C GLN A 108 -21.88 18.07 10.54
N GLY A 109 -21.08 17.33 11.30
CA GLY A 109 -21.16 15.87 11.36
C GLY A 109 -20.47 15.11 10.23
N ARG A 110 -19.97 15.80 9.20
CA ARG A 110 -19.27 15.21 8.03
C ARG A 110 -17.77 14.94 8.25
N GLY A 111 -17.26 15.13 9.46
CA GLY A 111 -15.84 14.89 9.81
C GLY A 111 -14.88 16.06 9.54
N ILE A 112 -15.39 17.18 9.01
CA ILE A 112 -14.60 18.35 8.58
C ILE A 112 -13.67 18.89 9.69
N GLY A 113 -14.18 19.01 10.93
CA GLY A 113 -13.39 19.53 12.05
C GLY A 113 -12.17 18.65 12.38
N SER A 114 -12.32 17.33 12.31
CA SER A 114 -11.21 16.39 12.54
C SER A 114 -10.16 16.50 11.43
N ILE A 115 -10.59 16.56 10.16
CA ILE A 115 -9.69 16.70 9.02
C ILE A 115 -8.92 18.02 9.10
N LEU A 116 -9.61 19.14 9.33
CA LEU A 116 -8.96 20.44 9.50
C LEU A 116 -7.96 20.43 10.65
N LEU A 117 -8.28 19.77 11.78
CA LEU A 117 -7.37 19.65 12.91
C LEU A 117 -6.10 18.87 12.54
N GLU A 118 -6.24 17.75 11.83
CA GLU A 118 -5.11 16.93 11.38
C GLU A 118 -4.18 17.71 10.43
N HIS A 119 -4.76 18.38 9.42
CA HIS A 119 -3.99 19.19 8.47
C HIS A 119 -3.35 20.42 9.13
N LEU A 120 -4.03 21.09 10.07
CA LEU A 120 -3.46 22.21 10.83
C LEU A 120 -2.35 21.75 11.78
N ALA A 121 -2.51 20.63 12.48
CA ALA A 121 -1.48 20.08 13.36
C ALA A 121 -0.21 19.81 12.55
N ALA A 122 -0.36 19.24 11.35
CA ALA A 122 0.77 19.09 10.47
C ALA A 122 1.35 20.43 10.01
N ALA A 123 0.52 21.42 9.60
CA ALA A 123 0.94 22.80 9.27
C ALA A 123 1.80 23.42 10.38
N ALA A 124 1.34 23.28 11.62
CA ALA A 124 1.98 23.82 12.80
C ALA A 124 3.33 23.15 13.11
N ARG A 125 3.47 21.83 12.90
CA ARG A 125 4.77 21.14 13.07
C ARG A 125 5.85 21.66 12.12
N GLU A 126 5.50 21.96 10.87
CA GLU A 126 6.43 22.58 9.92
C GLU A 126 6.83 24.00 10.33
N ALA A 127 5.96 24.70 11.05
CA ALA A 127 6.24 26.02 11.62
C ALA A 127 6.94 25.95 13.00
N GLY A 128 7.34 24.76 13.48
CA GLY A 128 8.04 24.57 14.75
C GLY A 128 7.15 24.56 16.01
N ILE A 129 5.83 24.57 15.85
CA ILE A 129 4.87 24.47 16.95
C ILE A 129 4.84 23.03 17.47
N GLN A 130 4.70 22.86 18.78
CA GLN A 130 4.60 21.58 19.47
C GLN A 130 3.24 21.40 20.16
N ARG A 131 2.56 22.49 20.52
CA ARG A 131 1.32 22.42 21.27
C ARG A 131 0.24 23.34 20.71
N PHE A 132 -0.99 22.83 20.66
CA PHE A 132 -2.18 23.64 20.46
C PHE A 132 -2.93 23.89 21.76
N THR A 133 -3.44 25.11 21.88
CA THR A 133 -4.38 25.53 22.91
C THR A 133 -5.68 25.97 22.25
N ALA A 134 -6.82 25.57 22.79
CA ALA A 134 -8.14 26.01 22.32
C ALA A 134 -9.03 26.35 23.51
N GLU A 135 -9.75 27.48 23.42
CA GLU A 135 -10.83 27.80 24.34
C GLU A 135 -12.16 27.35 23.74
N VAL A 136 -12.94 26.58 24.50
CA VAL A 136 -14.21 26.02 24.04
C VAL A 136 -15.27 26.24 25.11
N LEU A 137 -16.43 26.79 24.73
CA LEU A 137 -17.55 26.89 25.66
C LEU A 137 -18.00 25.48 26.11
N PRO A 138 -18.30 25.26 27.41
CA PRO A 138 -18.71 23.95 27.93
C PRO A 138 -19.92 23.33 27.21
N GLN A 139 -20.77 24.16 26.60
CA GLN A 139 -21.94 23.74 25.84
C GLN A 139 -21.58 23.18 24.45
N ASN A 140 -20.41 23.51 23.89
CA ASN A 140 -19.95 23.03 22.58
C ASN A 140 -19.40 21.60 22.66
N ARG A 141 -20.29 20.65 22.97
CA ARG A 141 -19.96 19.23 23.10
C ARG A 141 -19.36 18.64 21.83
N SER A 142 -19.79 19.13 20.66
CA SER A 142 -19.29 18.68 19.36
C SER A 142 -17.79 18.98 19.19
N MET A 143 -17.34 20.20 19.50
CA MET A 143 -15.91 20.54 19.41
C MET A 143 -15.07 19.81 20.46
N LEU A 144 -15.57 19.67 21.69
CA LEU A 144 -14.90 18.88 22.73
C LEU A 144 -14.72 17.41 22.30
N GLN A 145 -15.72 16.85 21.61
CA GLN A 145 -15.62 15.50 21.03
C GLN A 145 -14.61 15.42 19.90
N VAL A 146 -14.47 16.44 19.04
CA VAL A 146 -13.45 16.46 17.97
C VAL A 146 -12.04 16.34 18.57
N PHE A 147 -11.73 17.12 19.60
CA PHE A 147 -10.43 17.06 20.27
C PHE A 147 -10.20 15.71 20.97
N GLN A 148 -11.20 15.21 21.70
CA GLN A 148 -11.10 13.92 22.38
C GLN A 148 -10.98 12.74 21.40
N ALA A 149 -11.75 12.76 20.30
CA ALA A 149 -11.74 11.71 19.28
C ALA A 149 -10.49 11.74 18.41
N ALA A 150 -9.79 12.87 18.33
CA ALA A 150 -8.48 12.93 17.68
C ALA A 150 -7.35 12.32 18.53
N GLY A 151 -7.66 11.79 19.73
CA GLY A 151 -6.71 11.08 20.58
C GLY A 151 -5.95 11.97 21.55
N TYR A 152 -6.30 13.26 21.63
CA TYR A 152 -5.59 14.25 22.42
C TYR A 152 -6.12 14.37 23.85
N GLU A 153 -5.22 14.58 24.82
CA GLU A 153 -5.57 14.73 26.23
C GLU A 153 -6.22 16.09 26.50
N VAL A 154 -7.42 16.09 27.08
CA VAL A 154 -8.14 17.32 27.45
C VAL A 154 -7.80 17.68 28.89
N SER A 155 -6.87 18.61 29.09
CA SER A 155 -6.62 19.21 30.41
C SER A 155 -7.71 20.22 30.75
N ARG A 156 -8.63 19.87 31.66
CA ARG A 156 -9.74 20.75 32.05
C ARG A 156 -9.29 21.80 33.07
N GLY A 157 -8.92 22.98 32.59
CA GLY A 157 -8.86 24.20 33.40
C GLY A 157 -10.18 24.95 33.31
N PHE A 158 -10.86 25.16 34.45
CA PHE A 158 -12.01 26.08 34.52
C PHE A 158 -11.46 27.46 34.88
N ASP A 159 -11.31 28.34 33.90
CA ASP A 159 -11.07 29.76 34.12
C ASP A 159 -12.08 30.55 33.27
N ASP A 160 -12.72 31.56 33.86
CA ASP A 160 -13.69 32.47 33.21
C ASP A 160 -14.86 31.84 32.40
N GLY A 161 -15.27 30.61 32.70
CA GLY A 161 -16.46 29.98 32.11
C GLY A 161 -16.26 29.32 30.74
N VAL A 162 -15.01 29.26 30.27
CA VAL A 162 -14.58 28.47 29.10
C VAL A 162 -13.83 27.21 29.55
N VAL A 163 -13.80 26.19 28.70
CA VAL A 163 -12.94 25.01 28.87
C VAL A 163 -11.71 25.24 28.01
N ALA A 164 -10.56 25.45 28.65
CA ALA A 164 -9.27 25.41 27.97
C ALA A 164 -8.94 23.95 27.63
N VAL A 165 -8.47 23.71 26.41
CA VAL A 165 -8.01 22.40 25.92
C VAL A 165 -6.59 22.59 25.42
N ASN A 166 -5.62 21.94 26.07
CA ASN A 166 -4.21 21.96 25.64
C ASN A 166 -3.82 20.57 25.18
N PHE A 167 -3.18 20.45 24.02
CA PHE A 167 -2.70 19.17 23.53
C PHE A 167 -1.45 19.29 22.67
N ASP A 168 -0.56 18.31 22.83
CA ASP A 168 0.60 18.10 21.98
C ASP A 168 0.13 17.73 20.57
N ILE A 169 0.78 18.29 19.54
CA ILE A 169 0.41 18.05 18.15
C ILE A 169 1.22 16.92 17.51
N ASP A 170 2.17 16.35 18.23
CA ASP A 170 2.85 15.14 17.78
C ASP A 170 1.87 13.95 17.76
N PRO A 171 1.81 13.20 16.65
CA PRO A 171 0.86 12.12 16.52
C PRO A 171 1.18 11.01 17.53
N THR A 172 0.17 10.59 18.28
CA THR A 172 0.24 9.40 19.13
C THR A 172 -0.19 8.16 18.35
N ALA A 173 0.21 6.96 18.80
CA ALA A 173 -0.27 5.70 18.21
C ALA A 173 -1.82 5.67 18.11
N ARG A 174 -2.49 6.18 19.14
CA ARG A 174 -3.95 6.30 19.19
C ARG A 174 -4.49 7.28 18.14
N SER A 175 -3.88 8.46 17.96
CA SER A 175 -4.37 9.42 16.96
C SER A 175 -4.21 8.90 15.54
N ILE A 176 -3.11 8.19 15.25
CA ILE A 176 -2.86 7.54 13.96
C ILE A 176 -3.90 6.45 13.67
N GLU A 177 -4.21 5.61 14.67
CA GLU A 177 -5.22 4.56 14.52
C GLU A 177 -6.61 5.14 14.22
N VAL A 178 -7.02 6.19 14.95
CA VAL A 178 -8.32 6.82 14.70
C VAL A 178 -8.35 7.49 13.32
N GLN A 179 -7.27 8.15 12.90
CA GLN A 179 -7.14 8.71 11.55
C GLN A 179 -7.31 7.63 10.48
N ALA A 180 -6.58 6.52 10.60
CA ALA A 180 -6.66 5.41 9.66
C ALA A 180 -8.05 4.77 9.63
N SER A 181 -8.73 4.64 10.77
CA SER A 181 -10.11 4.14 10.84
C SER A 181 -11.12 5.10 10.19
N ARG A 182 -10.94 6.42 10.36
CA ARG A 182 -11.76 7.44 9.70
C ARG A 182 -11.59 7.39 8.18
N GLU A 183 -10.35 7.41 7.71
CA GLU A 183 -9.96 7.28 6.30
C GLU A 183 -10.62 6.03 5.69
N HIS A 184 -10.46 4.88 6.36
CA HIS A 184 -11.05 3.62 5.92
C HIS A 184 -12.56 3.69 5.69
N ARG A 185 -13.30 4.15 6.70
CA ARG A 185 -14.77 4.23 6.64
C ARG A 185 -15.24 5.21 5.58
N ALA A 186 -14.57 6.35 5.44
CA ALA A 186 -14.90 7.37 4.46
C ALA A 186 -14.68 6.85 3.03
N GLU A 187 -13.53 6.25 2.75
CA GLU A 187 -13.22 5.68 1.43
C GLU A 187 -14.10 4.49 1.08
N ALA A 188 -14.33 3.56 2.00
CA ALA A 188 -15.22 2.42 1.80
C ALA A 188 -16.65 2.87 1.46
N LEU A 189 -17.18 3.88 2.16
CA LEU A 189 -18.49 4.45 1.87
C LEU A 189 -18.52 5.18 0.52
N SER A 190 -17.43 5.87 0.18
CA SER A 190 -17.26 6.54 -1.12
C SER A 190 -17.34 5.54 -2.27
N VAL A 191 -16.61 4.42 -2.19
CA VAL A 191 -16.67 3.32 -3.17
C VAL A 191 -18.04 2.65 -3.17
N ARG A 192 -18.66 2.44 -2.01
CA ARG A 192 -20.02 1.89 -1.91
C ARG A 192 -21.02 2.75 -2.70
N THR A 193 -20.88 4.07 -2.64
CA THR A 193 -21.74 5.01 -3.40
C THR A 193 -21.60 4.82 -4.92
N VAL A 194 -20.42 4.43 -5.39
CA VAL A 194 -20.15 4.11 -6.81
C VAL A 194 -20.74 2.75 -7.19
N LEU A 195 -20.62 1.74 -6.32
CA LEU A 195 -20.97 0.35 -6.62
C LEU A 195 -22.44 -0.01 -6.33
N HIS A 196 -23.12 0.77 -5.48
CA HIS A 196 -24.53 0.56 -5.09
C HIS A 196 -25.41 1.76 -5.45
N PRO A 197 -25.43 2.23 -6.73
CA PRO A 197 -26.29 3.33 -7.11
C PRO A 197 -27.76 2.90 -7.13
N THR A 198 -28.65 3.78 -6.70
CA THR A 198 -30.11 3.58 -6.81
C THR A 198 -30.67 4.13 -8.13
N SER A 199 -29.91 5.00 -8.79
CA SER A 199 -30.24 5.58 -10.09
C SER A 199 -28.99 5.78 -10.95
N VAL A 200 -29.10 5.47 -12.23
CA VAL A 200 -28.02 5.55 -13.22
C VAL A 200 -28.49 6.37 -14.42
N VAL A 201 -27.67 7.32 -14.87
CA VAL A 201 -27.89 8.05 -16.11
C VAL A 201 -26.77 7.78 -17.11
N VAL A 202 -27.12 7.48 -18.36
CA VAL A 202 -26.15 7.31 -19.45
C VAL A 202 -26.12 8.55 -20.34
N ILE A 203 -24.95 9.16 -20.47
CA ILE A 203 -24.70 10.38 -21.26
C ILE A 203 -23.75 10.04 -22.42
N GLY A 204 -24.09 10.47 -23.64
CA GLY A 204 -23.36 10.08 -24.85
C GLY A 204 -23.94 8.84 -25.55
N ALA A 205 -25.19 8.51 -25.25
CA ALA A 205 -25.93 7.51 -26.00
C ALA A 205 -26.19 7.98 -27.44
N SER A 206 -26.23 7.05 -28.40
CA SER A 206 -26.58 7.34 -29.80
C SER A 206 -27.66 6.38 -30.29
N ARG A 207 -28.45 6.83 -31.28
CA ARG A 207 -29.37 5.96 -32.03
C ARG A 207 -28.64 4.84 -32.80
N LYS A 208 -27.34 4.97 -33.04
CA LYS A 208 -26.51 3.95 -33.68
C LYS A 208 -26.32 2.76 -32.75
N ARG A 209 -26.79 1.58 -33.18
CA ARG A 209 -26.70 0.31 -32.43
C ARG A 209 -25.27 -0.06 -32.00
N ASN A 210 -24.27 0.29 -32.81
CA ASN A 210 -22.87 -0.06 -32.56
C ASN A 210 -22.09 1.06 -31.81
N SER A 211 -22.77 2.00 -31.16
CA SER A 211 -22.12 3.02 -30.34
C SER A 211 -21.88 2.52 -28.91
N THR A 212 -20.83 3.05 -28.26
CA THR A 212 -20.47 2.72 -26.88
C THR A 212 -21.60 3.01 -25.90
N GLY A 213 -22.22 4.20 -25.97
CA GLY A 213 -23.36 4.53 -25.11
C GLY A 213 -24.56 3.61 -25.30
N HIS A 214 -24.84 3.16 -26.53
CA HIS A 214 -25.91 2.19 -26.80
C HIS A 214 -25.61 0.80 -26.22
N LEU A 215 -24.35 0.36 -26.30
CA LEU A 215 -23.89 -0.89 -25.69
C LEU A 215 -24.07 -0.88 -24.17
N LEU A 216 -23.69 0.22 -23.51
CA LEU A 216 -23.82 0.37 -22.06
C LEU A 216 -25.28 0.27 -21.61
N ILE A 217 -26.20 0.99 -22.28
CA ILE A 217 -27.64 0.91 -21.97
C ILE A 217 -28.13 -0.53 -22.10
N ARG A 218 -27.78 -1.21 -23.20
CA ARG A 218 -28.17 -2.60 -23.43
C ARG A 218 -27.64 -3.52 -22.33
N ASN A 219 -26.40 -3.34 -21.91
CA ASN A 219 -25.77 -4.16 -20.88
C ASN A 219 -26.43 -3.95 -19.51
N ILE A 220 -26.70 -2.70 -19.11
CA ILE A 220 -27.41 -2.38 -17.87
C ILE A 220 -28.83 -2.98 -17.88
N THR A 221 -29.57 -2.83 -18.98
CA THR A 221 -30.92 -3.39 -19.12
C THR A 221 -30.90 -4.93 -19.12
N ALA A 222 -29.90 -5.55 -19.78
CA ALA A 222 -29.78 -7.00 -19.84
C ALA A 222 -29.42 -7.62 -18.49
N ALA A 223 -28.64 -6.89 -17.67
CA ALA A 223 -28.35 -7.27 -16.29
C ALA A 223 -29.57 -7.13 -15.36
N LYS A 224 -30.63 -6.42 -15.80
CA LYS A 224 -31.84 -6.12 -15.01
C LYS A 224 -31.53 -5.27 -13.78
N PHE A 225 -30.79 -4.19 -13.98
CA PHE A 225 -30.52 -3.21 -12.93
C PHE A 225 -31.77 -2.87 -12.12
N ALA A 226 -31.65 -3.00 -10.80
CA ALA A 226 -32.77 -2.89 -9.87
C ALA A 226 -33.23 -1.44 -9.65
N GLY A 227 -32.37 -0.46 -9.93
CA GLY A 227 -32.64 0.96 -9.78
C GLY A 227 -33.21 1.65 -11.02
N ASP A 228 -33.31 2.97 -10.95
CA ASP A 228 -33.80 3.79 -12.07
C ASP A 228 -32.72 3.98 -13.15
N LEU A 229 -33.07 3.74 -14.42
CA LEU A 229 -32.17 3.95 -15.55
C LEU A 229 -32.70 5.03 -16.49
N TRP A 230 -31.90 6.06 -16.73
CA TRP A 230 -32.21 7.15 -17.64
C TRP A 230 -31.12 7.36 -18.70
N VAL A 231 -31.49 8.03 -19.78
CA VAL A 231 -30.57 8.41 -20.86
C VAL A 231 -30.66 9.91 -21.10
N VAL A 232 -29.53 10.57 -21.31
CA VAL A 232 -29.49 11.95 -21.80
C VAL A 232 -29.18 11.94 -23.29
N HIS A 233 -30.12 12.44 -24.09
CA HIS A 233 -29.97 12.61 -25.54
C HIS A 233 -30.78 13.82 -26.02
N PRO A 234 -30.19 14.76 -26.79
CA PRO A 234 -30.84 16.04 -27.12
C PRO A 234 -32.14 15.92 -27.91
N GLU A 235 -32.22 14.93 -28.83
CA GLU A 235 -33.35 14.83 -29.78
C GLU A 235 -34.17 13.54 -29.68
N ALA A 236 -33.76 12.55 -28.88
CA ALA A 236 -34.39 11.23 -28.91
C ALA A 236 -35.29 11.07 -27.69
N ASP A 237 -36.50 10.57 -27.91
CA ASP A 237 -37.42 10.26 -26.81
C ASP A 237 -37.02 8.95 -26.12
N GLN A 238 -36.40 8.02 -26.86
CA GLN A 238 -35.91 6.75 -26.32
C GLN A 238 -34.64 6.29 -27.04
N ILE A 239 -33.76 5.61 -26.31
CA ILE A 239 -32.59 4.89 -26.85
C ILE A 239 -32.57 3.49 -26.25
N ALA A 240 -32.45 2.47 -27.11
CA ALA A 240 -32.43 1.05 -26.69
C ALA A 240 -33.61 0.63 -25.79
N GLY A 241 -34.78 1.27 -25.97
CA GLY A 241 -35.99 1.02 -25.18
C GLY A 241 -36.04 1.71 -23.82
N VAL A 242 -35.03 2.53 -23.48
CA VAL A 242 -34.99 3.33 -22.26
C VAL A 242 -35.38 4.78 -22.57
N GLN A 243 -36.14 5.39 -21.66
CA GLN A 243 -36.57 6.78 -21.76
C GLN A 243 -35.35 7.72 -21.80
N ALA A 244 -35.35 8.60 -22.80
CA ALA A 244 -34.33 9.63 -22.95
C ALA A 244 -34.90 11.02 -22.63
N TYR A 245 -34.02 11.86 -22.10
CA TYR A 245 -34.29 13.23 -21.69
C TYR A 245 -33.29 14.17 -22.36
N PRO A 246 -33.69 15.41 -22.70
CA PRO A 246 -32.81 16.31 -23.46
C PRO A 246 -31.63 16.83 -22.64
N SER A 247 -31.76 16.91 -21.31
CA SER A 247 -30.69 17.30 -20.39
C SER A 247 -30.87 16.65 -19.01
N LEU A 248 -29.85 16.76 -18.14
CA LEU A 248 -29.91 16.28 -16.76
C LEU A 248 -30.97 17.00 -15.92
N GLU A 249 -31.27 18.27 -16.21
CA GLU A 249 -32.30 19.04 -15.50
C GLU A 249 -33.72 18.49 -15.73
N ASN A 250 -33.92 17.75 -16.81
CA ASN A 250 -35.22 17.19 -17.17
C ASN A 250 -35.46 15.80 -16.57
N LEU A 251 -34.50 15.24 -15.84
CA LEU A 251 -34.65 13.96 -15.18
C LEU A 251 -35.72 14.02 -14.08
N PRO A 252 -36.44 12.91 -13.83
CA PRO A 252 -37.50 12.88 -12.83
C PRO A 252 -36.98 12.85 -11.38
N GLY A 253 -35.69 12.60 -11.19
CA GLY A 253 -35.03 12.53 -9.89
C GLY A 253 -33.53 12.80 -10.02
N LYS A 254 -32.81 12.68 -8.90
CA LYS A 254 -31.34 12.82 -8.89
C LYS A 254 -30.67 11.51 -9.28
N ALA A 255 -29.71 11.57 -10.20
CA ALA A 255 -28.88 10.43 -10.57
C ALA A 255 -27.74 10.21 -9.54
N ASP A 256 -27.54 8.99 -9.06
CA ASP A 256 -26.39 8.64 -8.21
C ASP A 256 -25.11 8.48 -9.03
N LEU A 257 -25.21 7.76 -10.16
CA LEU A 257 -24.08 7.47 -11.05
C LEU A 257 -24.36 7.98 -12.48
N ALA A 258 -23.44 8.78 -13.03
CA ALA A 258 -23.46 9.17 -14.43
C ALA A 258 -22.41 8.38 -15.24
N VAL A 259 -22.86 7.63 -16.23
CA VAL A 259 -22.00 6.88 -17.17
C VAL A 259 -21.78 7.73 -18.42
N ILE A 260 -20.55 8.19 -18.63
CA ILE A 260 -20.17 9.18 -19.63
C ILE A 260 -19.43 8.51 -20.79
N ALA A 261 -20.02 8.61 -21.99
CA ALA A 261 -19.50 8.08 -23.24
C ALA A 261 -19.55 9.13 -24.38
N VAL A 262 -19.17 10.38 -24.08
CA VAL A 262 -19.03 11.50 -25.04
C VAL A 262 -17.57 11.73 -25.43
N PRO A 263 -17.24 12.43 -26.53
CA PRO A 263 -15.86 12.81 -26.85
C PRO A 263 -15.15 13.52 -25.68
N ALA A 264 -13.84 13.31 -25.51
CA ALA A 264 -13.09 13.76 -24.33
C ALA A 264 -13.19 15.27 -24.07
N ASP A 265 -13.15 16.07 -25.13
CA ASP A 265 -13.27 17.54 -25.07
C ASP A 265 -14.60 18.01 -24.46
N SER A 266 -15.65 17.19 -24.56
CA SER A 266 -16.98 17.47 -24.04
C SER A 266 -17.18 16.98 -22.60
N VAL A 267 -16.30 16.12 -22.09
CA VAL A 267 -16.46 15.48 -20.76
C VAL A 267 -16.46 16.51 -19.63
N THR A 268 -15.59 17.53 -19.70
CA THR A 268 -15.50 18.55 -18.63
C THR A 268 -16.82 19.31 -18.45
N GLU A 269 -17.51 19.67 -19.55
CA GLU A 269 -18.81 20.33 -19.46
C GLU A 269 -19.88 19.38 -18.94
N VAL A 270 -19.90 18.12 -19.39
CA VAL A 270 -20.82 17.10 -18.86
C VAL A 270 -20.62 16.88 -17.36
N VAL A 271 -19.37 16.89 -16.88
CA VAL A 271 -19.06 16.78 -15.45
C VAL A 271 -19.60 17.98 -14.68
N LYS A 272 -19.56 19.20 -15.23
CA LYS A 272 -20.20 20.37 -14.61
C LYS A 272 -21.73 20.22 -14.54
N ASP A 273 -22.35 19.73 -15.60
CA ASP A 273 -23.80 19.48 -15.60
C ASP A 273 -24.17 18.41 -14.55
N CYS A 274 -23.34 17.37 -14.42
CA CYS A 274 -23.48 16.34 -13.37
C CYS A 274 -23.36 16.95 -11.96
N ALA A 275 -22.39 17.84 -11.76
CA ALA A 275 -22.21 18.56 -10.50
C ALA A 275 -23.42 19.40 -10.13
N VAL A 276 -23.96 20.19 -11.07
CA VAL A 276 -25.17 21.01 -10.86
C VAL A 276 -26.39 20.15 -10.53
N HIS A 277 -26.53 19.00 -11.21
CA HIS A 277 -27.60 18.04 -10.94
C HIS A 277 -27.46 17.34 -9.58
N GLY A 278 -26.25 17.32 -9.01
CA GLY A 278 -25.94 16.68 -7.73
C GLY A 278 -25.69 15.17 -7.87
N VAL A 279 -25.05 14.75 -8.96
CA VAL A 279 -24.53 13.39 -9.15
C VAL A 279 -23.48 13.09 -8.08
N LYS A 280 -23.36 11.84 -7.63
CA LYS A 280 -22.39 11.44 -6.60
C LYS A 280 -21.11 10.86 -7.19
N ALA A 281 -21.22 10.17 -8.33
CA ALA A 281 -20.08 9.58 -9.03
C ALA A 281 -20.24 9.65 -10.55
N VAL A 282 -19.11 9.79 -11.23
CA VAL A 282 -19.04 9.74 -12.70
C VAL A 282 -18.14 8.58 -13.14
N LEU A 283 -18.65 7.78 -14.07
CA LEU A 283 -17.92 6.72 -14.76
C LEU A 283 -17.58 7.19 -16.17
N VAL A 284 -16.30 7.49 -16.42
CA VAL A 284 -15.84 8.04 -17.70
C VAL A 284 -15.24 6.94 -18.55
N ILE A 285 -16.03 6.47 -19.53
CA ILE A 285 -15.64 5.42 -20.47
C ILE A 285 -14.70 5.97 -21.54
N SER A 286 -14.86 7.25 -21.89
CA SER A 286 -14.15 7.89 -22.99
C SER A 286 -12.62 7.92 -22.81
N SER A 287 -11.91 7.60 -23.88
CA SER A 287 -10.49 7.88 -24.07
C SER A 287 -10.28 9.28 -24.67
N GLY A 288 -9.04 9.73 -24.76
CA GLY A 288 -8.61 11.07 -25.19
C GLY A 288 -7.97 11.91 -24.08
N PHE A 289 -7.45 11.28 -23.03
CA PHE A 289 -6.94 11.94 -21.82
C PHE A 289 -5.42 11.75 -21.69
N ALA A 290 -4.90 11.57 -20.48
CA ALA A 290 -3.47 11.54 -20.21
C ALA A 290 -2.69 10.50 -21.05
N GLU A 291 -3.34 9.46 -21.55
CA GLU A 291 -2.76 8.44 -22.44
C GLU A 291 -2.40 8.97 -23.83
N THR A 292 -2.93 10.13 -24.21
CA THR A 292 -2.67 10.79 -25.50
C THR A 292 -1.55 11.82 -25.47
N GLY A 293 -1.05 12.17 -24.28
CA GLY A 293 0.04 13.13 -24.09
C GLY A 293 -0.32 14.32 -23.17
N PRO A 294 0.49 15.39 -23.19
CA PRO A 294 0.39 16.49 -22.22
C PRO A 294 -0.96 17.23 -22.24
N GLU A 295 -1.55 17.47 -23.41
CA GLU A 295 -2.85 18.15 -23.53
C GLU A 295 -3.98 17.32 -22.90
N GLY A 296 -3.98 16.01 -23.15
CA GLY A 296 -4.92 15.08 -22.55
C GLY A 296 -4.70 14.93 -21.04
N ALA A 297 -3.45 15.03 -20.55
CA ALA A 297 -3.15 15.06 -19.13
C ALA A 297 -3.71 16.31 -18.45
N GLU A 298 -3.65 17.47 -19.11
CA GLU A 298 -4.28 18.70 -18.62
C GLU A 298 -5.82 18.59 -18.59
N LEU A 299 -6.41 18.00 -19.63
CA LEU A 299 -7.84 17.72 -19.65
C LEU A 299 -8.26 16.79 -18.50
N GLN A 300 -7.47 15.73 -18.23
CA GLN A 300 -7.71 14.81 -17.11
C GLN A 300 -7.63 15.54 -15.77
N ARG A 301 -6.59 16.37 -15.54
CA ARG A 301 -6.45 17.17 -14.32
C ARG A 301 -7.66 18.07 -14.09
N ARG A 302 -8.11 18.78 -15.12
CA ARG A 302 -9.30 19.65 -15.03
C ARG A 302 -10.58 18.87 -14.72
N MET A 303 -10.78 17.71 -15.34
CA MET A 303 -11.93 16.85 -15.10
C MET A 303 -11.97 16.34 -13.65
N VAL A 304 -10.85 15.85 -13.14
CA VAL A 304 -10.74 15.38 -11.74
C VAL A 304 -10.94 16.52 -10.76
N ALA A 305 -10.25 17.65 -10.97
CA ALA A 305 -10.37 18.83 -10.10
C ALA A 305 -11.83 19.32 -10.05
N THR A 306 -12.51 19.41 -11.19
CA THR A 306 -13.93 19.78 -11.25
C THR A 306 -14.78 18.77 -10.50
N SER A 307 -14.59 17.47 -10.72
CA SER A 307 -15.39 16.43 -10.05
C SER A 307 -15.24 16.50 -8.54
N ARG A 308 -14.00 16.58 -8.05
CA ARG A 308 -13.68 16.61 -6.62
C ARG A 308 -14.17 17.88 -5.93
N ALA A 309 -14.08 19.02 -6.61
CA ALA A 309 -14.62 20.28 -6.11
C ALA A 309 -16.11 20.13 -5.79
N TYR A 310 -16.90 19.44 -6.61
CA TYR A 310 -18.33 19.24 -6.37
C TYR A 310 -18.69 17.98 -5.57
N GLY A 311 -17.72 17.36 -4.90
CA GLY A 311 -17.97 16.20 -4.05
C GLY A 311 -18.14 14.87 -4.79
N MET A 312 -17.83 14.81 -6.09
CA MET A 312 -17.99 13.62 -6.92
C MET A 312 -16.73 12.77 -7.01
N ARG A 313 -16.92 11.45 -7.03
CA ARG A 313 -15.85 10.48 -7.38
C ARG A 313 -15.80 10.20 -8.88
N VAL A 314 -14.60 9.90 -9.38
CA VAL A 314 -14.38 9.54 -10.80
C VAL A 314 -13.84 8.11 -10.92
N VAL A 315 -14.53 7.28 -11.70
CA VAL A 315 -14.00 6.02 -12.23
C VAL A 315 -13.55 6.25 -13.67
N GLY A 316 -12.28 5.98 -13.98
CA GLY A 316 -11.68 6.30 -15.28
C GLY A 316 -10.72 7.50 -15.21
N PRO A 317 -10.54 8.25 -16.31
CA PRO A 317 -11.16 8.05 -17.64
C PRO A 317 -10.56 6.84 -18.36
N ASN A 318 -10.92 6.64 -19.64
CA ASN A 318 -10.50 5.47 -20.42
C ASN A 318 -10.87 4.14 -19.71
N SER A 319 -12.03 4.13 -19.05
CA SER A 319 -12.50 3.00 -18.27
C SER A 319 -13.21 1.97 -19.15
N PHE A 320 -13.04 0.69 -18.83
CA PHE A 320 -13.86 -0.39 -19.38
C PHE A 320 -15.23 -0.51 -18.69
N GLY A 321 -15.40 0.15 -17.53
CA GLY A 321 -16.63 0.18 -16.75
C GLY A 321 -16.57 -0.57 -15.44
N LEU A 322 -17.74 -0.75 -14.83
CA LEU A 322 -17.93 -1.44 -13.55
C LEU A 322 -19.14 -2.37 -13.55
N VAL A 323 -19.11 -3.36 -12.66
CA VAL A 323 -20.14 -4.39 -12.49
C VAL A 323 -20.36 -4.64 -10.99
N ASN A 324 -21.61 -4.85 -10.60
CA ASN A 324 -22.01 -5.36 -9.30
C ASN A 324 -23.11 -6.43 -9.49
N GLU A 325 -22.80 -7.68 -9.12
CA GLU A 325 -23.67 -8.85 -9.29
C GLU A 325 -24.57 -9.13 -8.08
N ALA A 326 -24.61 -8.24 -7.08
CA ALA A 326 -25.56 -8.34 -5.98
C ALA A 326 -27.00 -8.28 -6.51
N GLU A 327 -27.87 -9.21 -6.09
CA GLU A 327 -29.23 -9.35 -6.66
C GLU A 327 -30.08 -8.08 -6.53
N ASP A 328 -29.90 -7.34 -5.43
CA ASP A 328 -30.59 -6.08 -5.14
C ASP A 328 -30.04 -4.87 -5.93
N ILE A 329 -28.95 -5.05 -6.68
CA ILE A 329 -28.33 -4.03 -7.53
C ILE A 329 -28.38 -4.44 -9.01
N SER A 330 -27.77 -5.58 -9.37
CA SER A 330 -27.70 -6.15 -10.73
C SER A 330 -27.22 -5.14 -11.80
N LEU A 331 -26.08 -4.49 -11.55
CA LEU A 331 -25.54 -3.43 -12.41
C LEU A 331 -24.42 -3.94 -13.32
N ASN A 332 -24.59 -3.78 -14.63
CA ASN A 332 -23.53 -3.94 -15.64
C ASN A 332 -23.31 -2.64 -16.43
N ALA A 333 -22.58 -1.69 -15.84
CA ALA A 333 -22.16 -0.46 -16.49
C ALA A 333 -20.78 -0.62 -17.14
N SER A 334 -20.62 -1.66 -17.97
CA SER A 334 -19.33 -1.98 -18.61
C SER A 334 -19.44 -2.32 -20.08
N LEU A 335 -18.28 -2.33 -20.75
CA LEU A 335 -18.13 -2.77 -22.13
C LEU A 335 -18.00 -4.30 -22.26
N ALA A 336 -18.25 -5.04 -21.17
CA ALA A 336 -18.13 -6.49 -21.16
C ALA A 336 -19.11 -7.15 -22.15
N PRO A 337 -18.63 -8.05 -23.02
CA PRO A 337 -19.49 -8.80 -23.94
C PRO A 337 -20.26 -9.92 -23.24
N PHE A 338 -19.79 -10.35 -22.07
CA PHE A 338 -20.41 -11.35 -21.21
C PHE A 338 -19.96 -11.10 -19.77
N LEU A 339 -20.68 -11.67 -18.81
CA LEU A 339 -20.31 -11.66 -17.40
C LEU A 339 -20.16 -13.10 -16.88
N PRO A 340 -19.24 -13.34 -15.92
CA PRO A 340 -19.30 -14.52 -15.06
C PRO A 340 -20.61 -14.58 -14.28
N ALA A 341 -20.88 -15.69 -13.61
CA ALA A 341 -21.99 -15.76 -12.66
C ALA A 341 -21.75 -14.84 -11.45
N SER A 342 -22.78 -14.59 -10.65
CA SER A 342 -22.62 -13.99 -9.33
C SER A 342 -21.79 -14.93 -8.43
N GLY A 343 -20.91 -14.36 -7.61
CA GLY A 343 -20.06 -15.10 -6.68
C GLY A 343 -19.29 -14.18 -5.76
N THR A 344 -18.15 -14.65 -5.27
CA THR A 344 -17.43 -14.00 -4.14
C THR A 344 -16.11 -13.34 -4.53
N LEU A 345 -15.76 -13.33 -5.82
CA LEU A 345 -14.51 -12.76 -6.31
C LEU A 345 -14.66 -11.27 -6.66
N GLY A 346 -13.96 -10.41 -5.94
CA GLY A 346 -13.81 -8.99 -6.28
C GLY A 346 -12.63 -8.79 -7.24
N LEU A 347 -12.85 -8.10 -8.36
CA LEU A 347 -11.83 -7.89 -9.39
C LEU A 347 -11.58 -6.41 -9.69
N PHE A 348 -10.30 -6.03 -9.74
CA PHE A 348 -9.86 -4.69 -10.15
C PHE A 348 -8.89 -4.77 -11.32
N SER A 349 -9.07 -3.91 -12.32
CA SER A 349 -8.15 -3.79 -13.45
C SER A 349 -7.86 -2.34 -13.80
N GLN A 350 -6.62 -2.05 -14.18
CA GLN A 350 -6.24 -0.76 -14.79
C GLN A 350 -6.30 -0.81 -16.32
N SER A 351 -6.42 -2.00 -16.92
CA SER A 351 -6.49 -2.19 -18.37
C SER A 351 -7.82 -2.77 -18.80
N GLY A 352 -8.45 -2.17 -19.82
CA GLY A 352 -9.74 -2.65 -20.33
C GLY A 352 -9.65 -3.97 -21.11
N ALA A 353 -8.61 -4.12 -21.94
CA ALA A 353 -8.38 -5.35 -22.69
C ALA A 353 -8.11 -6.54 -21.75
N LEU A 354 -7.27 -6.32 -20.73
CA LEU A 354 -7.03 -7.34 -19.70
C LEU A 354 -8.22 -7.52 -18.78
N GLY A 355 -9.01 -6.48 -18.50
CA GLY A 355 -10.30 -6.61 -17.81
C GLY A 355 -11.24 -7.61 -18.49
N THR A 356 -11.33 -7.55 -19.82
CA THR A 356 -12.09 -8.55 -20.60
C THR A 356 -11.52 -9.96 -20.45
N ALA A 357 -10.19 -10.09 -20.48
CA ALA A 357 -9.52 -11.38 -20.31
C ALA A 357 -9.73 -11.96 -18.89
N LEU A 358 -9.74 -11.11 -17.86
CA LEU A 358 -10.04 -11.51 -16.48
C LEU A 358 -11.48 -12.04 -16.37
N LEU A 359 -12.47 -11.31 -16.90
CA LEU A 359 -13.86 -11.77 -16.91
C LEU A 359 -14.03 -13.08 -17.70
N ALA A 360 -13.32 -13.24 -18.82
CA ALA A 360 -13.31 -14.48 -19.61
C ALA A 360 -12.78 -15.66 -18.80
N ALA A 361 -11.65 -15.46 -18.13
CA ALA A 361 -10.98 -16.49 -17.36
C ALA A 361 -11.77 -16.89 -16.10
N ALA A 362 -12.45 -15.94 -15.45
CA ALA A 362 -13.38 -16.21 -14.35
C ALA A 362 -14.54 -17.10 -14.82
N LYS A 363 -15.23 -16.68 -15.90
CA LYS A 363 -16.36 -17.41 -16.47
C LYS A 363 -15.99 -18.83 -16.92
N ASN A 364 -14.86 -19.00 -17.61
CA ASN A 364 -14.42 -20.29 -18.13
C ASN A 364 -14.01 -21.28 -17.02
N ARG A 365 -13.77 -20.79 -15.79
CA ARG A 365 -13.45 -21.61 -14.62
C ARG A 365 -14.63 -21.73 -13.65
N GLY A 366 -15.82 -21.28 -14.03
CA GLY A 366 -17.00 -21.31 -13.16
C GLY A 366 -16.87 -20.41 -11.92
N LEU A 367 -15.96 -19.44 -11.92
CA LEU A 367 -15.78 -18.52 -10.82
C LEU A 367 -16.70 -17.32 -10.97
N GLY A 368 -17.64 -17.19 -10.03
CA GLY A 368 -18.51 -16.04 -9.96
C GLY A 368 -17.82 -14.81 -9.35
N ILE A 369 -18.23 -13.62 -9.79
CA ILE A 369 -17.70 -12.34 -9.30
C ILE A 369 -18.73 -11.66 -8.41
N SER A 370 -18.26 -10.94 -7.39
CA SER A 370 -19.10 -10.05 -6.59
C SER A 370 -19.19 -8.69 -7.28
N THR A 371 -18.03 -8.11 -7.57
CA THR A 371 -17.86 -6.79 -8.17
C THR A 371 -16.66 -6.78 -9.10
N PHE A 372 -16.74 -6.00 -10.17
CA PHE A 372 -15.62 -5.76 -11.08
C PHE A 372 -15.51 -4.26 -11.35
N VAL A 373 -14.29 -3.71 -11.25
CA VAL A 373 -14.02 -2.29 -11.56
C VAL A 373 -12.80 -2.17 -12.46
N SER A 374 -12.98 -1.48 -13.59
CA SER A 374 -11.87 -1.04 -14.43
C SER A 374 -11.59 0.45 -14.24
N ALA A 375 -10.49 0.81 -13.60
CA ALA A 375 -10.16 2.22 -13.36
C ALA A 375 -9.56 2.95 -14.58
N GLY A 376 -9.15 2.23 -15.62
CA GLY A 376 -8.47 2.84 -16.77
C GLY A 376 -7.23 3.60 -16.31
N ASN A 377 -7.15 4.89 -16.66
CA ASN A 377 -6.05 5.77 -16.27
C ASN A 377 -5.92 5.98 -14.75
N ARG A 378 -6.93 5.56 -13.95
CA ARG A 378 -6.93 5.66 -12.48
C ARG A 378 -6.66 7.09 -12.01
N ALA A 379 -7.46 8.03 -12.51
CA ALA A 379 -7.26 9.45 -12.24
C ALA A 379 -7.79 9.90 -10.86
N ASP A 380 -8.72 9.15 -10.27
CA ASP A 380 -9.25 9.39 -8.92
C ASP A 380 -9.37 8.07 -8.13
N LEU A 381 -10.41 7.27 -8.41
CA LEU A 381 -10.64 6.00 -7.70
C LEU A 381 -9.59 4.94 -8.07
N SER A 382 -9.04 4.27 -7.06
CA SER A 382 -7.88 3.39 -7.15
C SER A 382 -8.11 2.01 -6.52
N GLY A 383 -7.14 1.11 -6.70
CA GLY A 383 -7.16 -0.19 -6.03
C GLY A 383 -7.09 -0.09 -4.50
N ASN A 384 -6.54 1.00 -3.95
CA ASN A 384 -6.53 1.25 -2.50
C ASN A 384 -7.96 1.42 -1.97
N ASP A 385 -8.76 2.25 -2.65
CA ASP A 385 -10.15 2.51 -2.26
C ASP A 385 -10.97 1.20 -2.31
N LEU A 386 -10.78 0.39 -3.36
CA LEU A 386 -11.47 -0.90 -3.51
C LEU A 386 -11.08 -1.89 -2.41
N LEU A 387 -9.80 -1.95 -2.04
CA LEU A 387 -9.36 -2.80 -0.93
C LEU A 387 -10.03 -2.39 0.39
N GLN A 388 -10.17 -1.09 0.64
CA GLN A 388 -10.88 -0.58 1.83
C GLN A 388 -12.36 -1.01 1.80
N TYR A 389 -13.03 -0.89 0.66
CA TYR A 389 -14.41 -1.37 0.51
C TYR A 389 -14.53 -2.89 0.70
N TRP A 390 -13.65 -3.67 0.06
CA TRP A 390 -13.70 -5.13 0.12
C TRP A 390 -13.29 -5.69 1.46
N GLU A 391 -12.64 -4.94 2.34
CA GLU A 391 -12.40 -5.36 3.71
C GLU A 391 -13.71 -5.66 4.44
N GLU A 392 -14.67 -4.75 4.37
CA GLU A 392 -15.96 -4.83 5.08
C GLU A 392 -17.08 -5.48 4.26
N ASP A 393 -16.95 -5.58 2.92
CA ASP A 393 -17.99 -6.14 2.05
C ASP A 393 -18.18 -7.65 2.24
N PRO A 394 -19.31 -8.12 2.79
CA PRO A 394 -19.53 -9.55 3.04
C PRO A 394 -19.68 -10.38 1.75
N ALA A 395 -20.04 -9.76 0.63
CA ALA A 395 -20.18 -10.46 -0.65
C ALA A 395 -18.83 -10.87 -1.24
N THR A 396 -17.77 -10.12 -0.95
CA THR A 396 -16.43 -10.37 -1.46
C THR A 396 -15.60 -11.17 -0.46
N GLN A 397 -15.12 -12.36 -0.87
CA GLN A 397 -14.28 -13.24 -0.04
C GLN A 397 -12.85 -13.34 -0.57
N THR A 398 -12.64 -13.21 -1.87
CA THR A 398 -11.33 -13.24 -2.52
C THR A 398 -11.16 -11.99 -3.37
N VAL A 399 -9.97 -11.39 -3.34
CA VAL A 399 -9.65 -10.17 -4.11
C VAL A 399 -8.61 -10.48 -5.19
N GLY A 400 -8.88 -10.07 -6.43
CA GLY A 400 -7.94 -10.12 -7.54
C GLY A 400 -7.66 -8.72 -8.09
N LEU A 401 -6.39 -8.32 -8.12
CA LEU A 401 -5.95 -7.02 -8.63
C LEU A 401 -5.00 -7.20 -9.82
N TYR A 402 -5.26 -6.49 -10.90
CA TYR A 402 -4.29 -6.28 -11.98
C TYR A 402 -3.77 -4.84 -11.93
N LEU A 403 -2.48 -4.68 -11.62
CA LEU A 403 -1.83 -3.40 -11.34
C LEU A 403 -0.69 -3.11 -12.33
N GLU A 404 -0.85 -2.06 -13.12
CA GLU A 404 0.18 -1.51 -14.00
C GLU A 404 0.98 -0.41 -13.29
N SER A 405 0.34 0.33 -12.38
CA SER A 405 1.01 1.24 -11.46
C SER A 405 0.33 1.30 -10.09
N ILE A 406 1.10 1.71 -9.08
CA ILE A 406 0.65 1.90 -7.71
C ILE A 406 0.85 3.37 -7.36
N GLY A 407 -0.22 4.07 -6.98
CA GLY A 407 -0.17 5.50 -6.70
C GLY A 407 0.59 5.82 -5.42
N ASN A 408 0.18 5.18 -4.32
CA ASN A 408 0.82 5.28 -3.02
C ASN A 408 1.09 3.86 -2.50
N PRO A 409 2.30 3.31 -2.73
CA PRO A 409 2.67 1.96 -2.30
C PRO A 409 2.71 1.75 -0.79
N ARG A 410 3.02 2.77 0.02
CA ARG A 410 2.96 2.65 1.48
C ARG A 410 1.52 2.49 1.97
N LYS A 411 0.63 3.37 1.50
CA LYS A 411 -0.82 3.25 1.74
C LYS A 411 -1.35 1.93 1.20
N PHE A 412 -0.94 1.53 -0.01
CA PHE A 412 -1.29 0.22 -0.57
C PHE A 412 -0.83 -0.92 0.34
N SER A 413 0.44 -0.97 0.75
CA SER A 413 1.00 -2.04 1.57
C SER A 413 0.32 -2.13 2.95
N ARG A 414 0.08 -0.97 3.59
CA ARG A 414 -0.67 -0.88 4.86
C ARG A 414 -2.10 -1.42 4.73
N ILE A 415 -2.84 -0.98 3.71
CA ILE A 415 -4.21 -1.43 3.45
C ILE A 415 -4.21 -2.92 3.08
N ALA A 416 -3.35 -3.33 2.15
CA ALA A 416 -3.23 -4.71 1.70
C ALA A 416 -2.90 -5.65 2.87
N ARG A 417 -1.98 -5.28 3.77
CA ARG A 417 -1.69 -6.07 4.98
C ARG A 417 -2.93 -6.27 5.85
N ARG A 418 -3.72 -5.22 6.05
CA ARG A 418 -4.94 -5.28 6.85
C ARG A 418 -6.00 -6.16 6.18
N VAL A 419 -6.23 -5.98 4.88
CA VAL A 419 -7.18 -6.81 4.11
C VAL A 419 -6.72 -8.26 4.03
N SER A 420 -5.44 -8.52 3.78
CA SER A 420 -4.86 -9.86 3.72
C SER A 420 -5.01 -10.65 5.02
N ARG A 421 -5.16 -10.00 6.18
CA ARG A 421 -5.47 -10.68 7.45
C ARG A 421 -6.88 -11.26 7.51
N VAL A 422 -7.81 -10.70 6.72
CA VAL A 422 -9.21 -11.14 6.69
C VAL A 422 -9.57 -11.90 5.41
N LYS A 423 -9.00 -11.52 4.26
CA LYS A 423 -9.34 -12.02 2.93
C LYS A 423 -8.09 -12.14 2.04
N PRO A 424 -7.93 -13.21 1.25
CA PRO A 424 -6.81 -13.35 0.34
C PRO A 424 -6.81 -12.27 -0.75
N VAL A 425 -5.67 -11.59 -0.92
CA VAL A 425 -5.43 -10.58 -1.96
C VAL A 425 -4.42 -11.12 -2.96
N ILE A 426 -4.85 -11.32 -4.20
CA ILE A 426 -4.04 -11.83 -5.31
C ILE A 426 -3.70 -10.69 -6.25
N VAL A 427 -2.42 -10.45 -6.52
CA VAL A 427 -1.96 -9.37 -7.41
C VAL A 427 -1.25 -9.94 -8.63
N ILE A 428 -1.63 -9.44 -9.81
CA ILE A 428 -0.84 -9.51 -11.03
C ILE A 428 -0.21 -8.14 -11.25
N LYS A 429 1.11 -8.12 -11.44
CA LYS A 429 1.88 -6.96 -11.91
C LYS A 429 2.86 -7.40 -12.99
N SER A 430 3.42 -6.43 -13.73
CA SER A 430 4.57 -6.68 -14.59
C SER A 430 5.87 -6.29 -13.90
N ASP A 431 7.01 -6.68 -14.44
CA ASP A 431 8.32 -6.23 -13.95
C ASP A 431 8.61 -4.75 -14.25
N LEU A 432 7.77 -4.12 -15.07
CA LEU A 432 7.80 -2.70 -15.37
C LEU A 432 6.95 -1.89 -14.39
N THR A 433 6.06 -2.53 -13.64
CA THR A 433 5.17 -1.85 -12.68
C THR A 433 5.99 -1.09 -11.66
N GLY A 434 5.80 0.23 -11.61
CA GLY A 434 6.55 1.13 -10.74
C GLY A 434 7.93 1.54 -11.27
N ARG A 435 8.38 1.06 -12.43
CA ARG A 435 9.63 1.48 -13.08
C ARG A 435 9.37 2.28 -14.35
N GLU A 436 8.32 1.91 -15.08
CA GLU A 436 7.80 2.64 -16.22
C GLU A 436 6.37 3.12 -15.94
N LEU A 437 6.00 4.24 -16.55
CA LEU A 437 4.65 4.78 -16.44
C LEU A 437 3.76 4.18 -17.53
N PRO A 438 2.67 3.49 -17.16
CA PRO A 438 1.65 3.12 -18.12
C PRO A 438 1.06 4.38 -18.77
N PRO A 439 0.64 4.33 -20.05
CA PRO A 439 -0.02 5.44 -20.70
C PRO A 439 -1.22 5.96 -19.87
N GLY A 440 -1.23 7.26 -19.59
CA GLY A 440 -2.30 7.92 -18.84
C GLY A 440 -2.17 7.90 -17.31
N HIS A 441 -1.21 7.15 -16.77
CA HIS A 441 -0.96 7.07 -15.35
C HIS A 441 0.05 8.14 -14.93
N ILE A 442 -0.26 8.84 -13.83
CA ILE A 442 0.61 9.88 -13.27
C ILE A 442 1.05 9.41 -11.89
N VAL A 443 2.22 8.78 -11.81
CA VAL A 443 2.84 8.31 -10.56
C VAL A 443 4.35 8.53 -10.61
N ARG A 444 5.04 8.24 -9.50
CA ARG A 444 6.50 8.16 -9.48
C ARG A 444 6.98 6.79 -9.93
N THR A 445 8.25 6.74 -10.30
CA THR A 445 8.94 5.48 -10.61
C THR A 445 10.09 5.26 -9.64
N SER A 446 10.42 3.99 -9.43
CA SER A 446 11.58 3.52 -8.68
C SER A 446 12.66 3.06 -9.64
N SER A 447 13.92 3.25 -9.25
CA SER A 447 15.09 2.70 -9.91
C SER A 447 15.46 1.30 -9.41
N LEU A 448 14.77 0.79 -8.37
CA LEU A 448 15.07 -0.49 -7.72
C LEU A 448 14.79 -1.69 -8.63
N ALA A 449 15.32 -2.84 -8.21
CA ALA A 449 15.13 -4.10 -8.92
C ALA A 449 13.65 -4.53 -8.91
N PRO A 450 13.12 -5.13 -10.00
CA PRO A 450 11.70 -5.49 -10.11
C PRO A 450 11.14 -6.36 -8.97
N ASN A 451 11.97 -7.24 -8.42
CA ASN A 451 11.63 -8.13 -7.31
C ASN A 451 11.44 -7.40 -5.97
N THR A 452 11.93 -6.16 -5.85
CA THR A 452 11.77 -5.34 -4.63
C THR A 452 10.29 -5.11 -4.33
N LEU A 453 9.51 -4.77 -5.37
CA LEU A 453 8.07 -4.59 -5.20
C LEU A 453 7.38 -5.92 -4.86
N ASP A 454 7.84 -7.06 -5.39
CA ASP A 454 7.30 -8.37 -4.99
C ASP A 454 7.55 -8.63 -3.51
N GLN A 455 8.76 -8.38 -3.00
CA GLN A 455 9.10 -8.53 -1.58
C GLN A 455 8.22 -7.64 -0.68
N VAL A 456 7.95 -6.39 -1.09
CA VAL A 456 7.07 -5.48 -0.35
C VAL A 456 5.61 -5.95 -0.35
N LEU A 457 5.13 -6.50 -1.46
CA LEU A 457 3.78 -7.08 -1.55
C LEU A 457 3.66 -8.35 -0.69
N GLU A 458 4.65 -9.24 -0.75
CA GLU A 458 4.69 -10.47 0.06
C GLU A 458 4.75 -10.16 1.57
N GLN A 459 5.49 -9.12 1.97
CA GLN A 459 5.50 -8.60 3.34
C GLN A 459 4.09 -8.20 3.83
N ALA A 460 3.26 -7.67 2.93
CA ALA A 460 1.86 -7.33 3.19
C ALA A 460 0.90 -8.53 3.07
N GLY A 461 1.41 -9.75 2.88
CA GLY A 461 0.59 -10.97 2.72
C GLY A 461 -0.15 -11.04 1.40
N VAL A 462 0.20 -10.19 0.44
CA VAL A 462 -0.32 -10.25 -0.93
C VAL A 462 0.29 -11.46 -1.64
N ILE A 463 -0.56 -12.19 -2.36
CA ILE A 463 -0.16 -13.38 -3.10
C ILE A 463 0.10 -12.97 -4.55
N ARG A 464 1.35 -13.09 -4.98
CA ARG A 464 1.77 -12.73 -6.32
C ARG A 464 1.37 -13.81 -7.34
N ALA A 465 0.72 -13.41 -8.42
CA ALA A 465 0.51 -14.24 -9.61
C ALA A 465 1.24 -13.67 -10.84
N ASP A 466 2.01 -14.52 -11.54
CA ASP A 466 2.72 -14.13 -12.77
C ASP A 466 1.80 -13.85 -13.96
N THR A 467 0.63 -14.48 -13.99
CA THR A 467 -0.26 -14.49 -15.15
C THR A 467 -1.71 -14.47 -14.72
N VAL A 468 -2.59 -14.09 -15.67
CA VAL A 468 -4.04 -14.23 -15.51
C VAL A 468 -4.42 -15.66 -15.13
N HIS A 469 -3.80 -16.67 -15.75
CA HIS A 469 -4.10 -18.06 -15.41
C HIS A 469 -3.77 -18.38 -13.95
N ARG A 470 -2.58 -17.99 -13.48
CA ARG A 470 -2.13 -18.21 -12.10
C ARG A 470 -3.02 -17.52 -11.06
N LEU A 471 -3.53 -16.31 -11.36
CA LEU A 471 -4.49 -15.63 -10.48
C LEU A 471 -5.75 -16.47 -10.29
N PHE A 472 -6.31 -17.01 -11.37
CA PHE A 472 -7.51 -17.82 -11.27
C PHE A 472 -7.26 -19.23 -10.74
N ASP A 473 -6.04 -19.76 -10.86
CA ASP A 473 -5.65 -21.00 -10.19
C ASP A 473 -5.66 -20.83 -8.66
N LEU A 474 -5.22 -19.68 -8.16
CA LEU A 474 -5.34 -19.30 -6.74
C LEU A 474 -6.78 -19.02 -6.34
N ALA A 475 -7.50 -18.20 -7.12
CA ALA A 475 -8.88 -17.81 -6.82
C ALA A 475 -9.80 -19.03 -6.71
N GLN A 476 -9.55 -20.09 -7.49
CA GLN A 476 -10.28 -21.35 -7.37
C GLN A 476 -10.18 -21.96 -5.97
N VAL A 477 -8.98 -22.08 -5.38
CA VAL A 477 -8.84 -22.61 -4.01
C VAL A 477 -9.51 -21.66 -3.01
N PHE A 478 -9.19 -20.37 -3.07
CA PHE A 478 -9.65 -19.41 -2.07
C PHE A 478 -11.17 -19.19 -2.05
N SER A 479 -11.83 -19.27 -3.21
CA SER A 479 -13.27 -19.07 -3.31
C SER A 479 -14.09 -20.33 -3.07
N SER A 480 -13.48 -21.52 -3.01
CA SER A 480 -14.22 -22.80 -2.91
C SER A 480 -13.80 -23.71 -1.77
N GLN A 481 -12.64 -23.47 -1.14
CA GLN A 481 -12.07 -24.33 -0.10
C GLN A 481 -11.75 -23.55 1.19
N LYS A 482 -11.71 -24.28 2.31
CA LYS A 482 -11.13 -23.76 3.56
C LYS A 482 -9.62 -23.59 3.41
N LEU A 483 -9.03 -22.68 4.20
CA LEU A 483 -7.58 -22.50 4.21
C LEU A 483 -6.87 -23.77 4.73
N PRO A 484 -5.76 -24.19 4.09
CA PRO A 484 -4.97 -25.33 4.54
C PRO A 484 -4.48 -25.18 5.98
N ALA A 485 -4.59 -26.25 6.77
CA ALA A 485 -4.11 -26.26 8.16
C ALA A 485 -2.58 -26.35 8.27
N GLY A 486 -1.90 -26.82 7.23
CA GLY A 486 -0.46 -27.06 7.24
C GLY A 486 0.08 -27.56 5.91
N ARG A 487 1.37 -27.95 5.91
CA ARG A 487 2.12 -28.33 4.71
C ARG A 487 2.02 -29.81 4.36
N ARG A 488 1.38 -30.63 5.19
CA ARG A 488 1.34 -32.09 4.97
C ARG A 488 0.23 -32.41 3.98
N VAL A 489 0.57 -33.05 2.86
CA VAL A 489 -0.38 -33.34 1.79
C VAL A 489 -0.47 -34.83 1.50
N GLY A 490 -1.69 -35.33 1.40
CA GLY A 490 -2.03 -36.67 0.95
C GLY A 490 -2.28 -36.66 -0.56
N VAL A 491 -1.83 -37.71 -1.26
CA VAL A 491 -2.01 -37.84 -2.71
C VAL A 491 -2.73 -39.15 -2.99
N ILE A 492 -3.84 -39.07 -3.74
CA ILE A 492 -4.63 -40.24 -4.14
C ILE A 492 -5.04 -40.13 -5.61
N GLY A 493 -4.98 -41.25 -6.33
CA GLY A 493 -5.50 -41.32 -7.69
C GLY A 493 -5.36 -42.70 -8.31
N ASN A 494 -5.73 -42.84 -9.59
CA ASN A 494 -5.69 -44.12 -10.32
C ASN A 494 -4.50 -44.24 -11.31
N SER A 495 -3.48 -43.38 -11.14
CA SER A 495 -2.29 -43.35 -12.00
C SER A 495 -1.02 -43.11 -11.19
N ALA A 496 -0.12 -44.11 -11.18
CA ALA A 496 1.16 -44.04 -10.49
C ALA A 496 2.08 -42.95 -11.05
N ALA A 497 1.99 -42.69 -12.36
CA ALA A 497 2.77 -41.64 -13.02
C ALA A 497 2.34 -40.25 -12.55
N MET A 498 1.03 -39.99 -12.45
CA MET A 498 0.49 -38.74 -11.93
C MET A 498 0.83 -38.54 -10.46
N GLY A 499 0.70 -39.59 -9.64
CA GLY A 499 1.11 -39.55 -8.23
C GLY A 499 2.59 -39.17 -8.05
N THR A 500 3.48 -39.71 -8.89
CA THR A 500 4.91 -39.36 -8.87
C THR A 500 5.17 -37.90 -9.23
N LEU A 501 4.50 -37.40 -10.28
CA LEU A 501 4.61 -36.00 -10.71
C LEU A 501 4.13 -35.03 -9.62
N ILE A 502 2.98 -35.31 -9.01
CA ILE A 502 2.43 -34.55 -7.88
C ILE A 502 3.42 -34.52 -6.73
N MET A 503 4.00 -35.67 -6.34
CA MET A 503 4.98 -35.73 -5.27
C MET A 503 6.22 -34.88 -5.52
N GLN A 504 6.79 -34.98 -6.73
CA GLN A 504 7.98 -34.21 -7.09
C GLN A 504 7.70 -32.72 -7.05
N ARG A 505 6.55 -32.29 -7.62
CA ARG A 505 6.15 -30.90 -7.60
C ARG A 505 5.86 -30.41 -6.19
N ALA A 506 5.14 -31.19 -5.38
CA ALA A 506 4.80 -30.84 -4.00
C ALA A 506 6.07 -30.59 -3.18
N ARG A 507 7.07 -31.47 -3.30
CA ARG A 507 8.38 -31.30 -2.64
C ARG A 507 9.12 -30.05 -3.11
N SER A 508 9.12 -29.76 -4.42
CA SER A 508 9.77 -28.56 -4.95
C SER A 508 9.10 -27.25 -4.51
N GLU A 509 7.80 -27.31 -4.22
CA GLU A 509 7.01 -26.17 -3.73
C GLU A 509 7.02 -26.04 -2.20
N GLY A 510 7.75 -26.91 -1.49
CA GLY A 510 7.87 -26.90 -0.03
C GLY A 510 6.74 -27.60 0.73
N LEU A 511 5.83 -28.27 0.02
CA LEU A 511 4.84 -29.16 0.64
C LEU A 511 5.48 -30.48 1.08
N ARG A 512 4.95 -31.08 2.14
CA ARG A 512 5.44 -32.32 2.73
C ARG A 512 4.54 -33.48 2.34
N VAL A 513 5.09 -34.40 1.56
CA VAL A 513 4.46 -35.71 1.29
C VAL A 513 5.14 -36.73 2.18
N ASP A 514 4.68 -36.81 3.42
CA ASP A 514 5.24 -37.71 4.45
C ASP A 514 4.65 -39.13 4.34
N THR A 515 3.60 -39.32 3.54
CA THR A 515 2.85 -40.57 3.36
C THR A 515 3.00 -41.08 1.93
N ASP A 516 3.08 -42.39 1.72
CA ASP A 516 3.09 -42.94 0.37
C ASP A 516 1.78 -42.60 -0.38
N PRO A 517 1.85 -42.12 -1.64
CA PRO A 517 0.65 -41.87 -2.43
C PRO A 517 -0.16 -43.14 -2.63
N VAL A 518 -1.48 -43.01 -2.52
CA VAL A 518 -2.40 -44.08 -2.84
C VAL A 518 -2.61 -44.11 -4.35
N SER A 519 -1.97 -45.07 -5.02
CA SER A 519 -2.12 -45.29 -6.46
C SER A 519 -3.00 -46.52 -6.71
N LEU A 520 -4.26 -46.26 -7.05
CA LEU A 520 -5.26 -47.27 -7.37
C LEU A 520 -5.06 -47.82 -8.79
N HIS A 521 -5.67 -48.97 -9.07
CA HIS A 521 -5.68 -49.54 -10.42
C HIS A 521 -6.42 -48.59 -11.39
N PRO A 522 -6.00 -48.45 -12.66
CA PRO A 522 -6.71 -47.59 -13.62
C PRO A 522 -8.19 -47.94 -13.77
N GLU A 523 -8.55 -49.22 -13.67
CA GLU A 523 -9.94 -49.72 -13.72
C GLU A 523 -10.59 -49.86 -12.33
N VAL A 524 -10.17 -49.06 -11.35
CA VAL A 524 -10.76 -49.09 -10.00
C VAL A 524 -12.25 -48.77 -10.03
N ASP A 525 -13.03 -49.47 -9.21
CA ASP A 525 -14.44 -49.21 -9.04
C ASP A 525 -14.71 -48.07 -8.02
N THR A 526 -15.91 -47.50 -8.09
CA THR A 526 -16.34 -46.36 -7.28
C THR A 526 -16.32 -46.67 -5.77
N GLN A 527 -16.61 -47.91 -5.38
CA GLN A 527 -16.64 -48.32 -3.97
C GLN A 527 -15.24 -48.37 -3.35
N THR A 528 -14.28 -48.94 -4.08
CA THR A 528 -12.89 -49.04 -3.66
C THR A 528 -12.26 -47.66 -3.61
N PHE A 529 -12.52 -46.80 -4.61
CA PHE A 529 -12.06 -45.41 -4.59
C PHE A 529 -12.59 -44.66 -3.36
N ARG A 530 -13.88 -44.83 -3.01
CA ARG A 530 -14.47 -44.21 -1.81
C ARG A 530 -13.74 -44.62 -0.54
N ALA A 531 -13.53 -45.93 -0.34
CA ALA A 531 -12.93 -46.45 0.89
C ALA A 531 -11.52 -45.89 1.11
N GLU A 532 -10.72 -45.82 0.04
CA GLU A 532 -9.35 -45.31 0.09
C GLU A 532 -9.30 -43.78 0.25
N LEU A 533 -10.22 -43.05 -0.38
CA LEU A 533 -10.36 -41.61 -0.21
C LEU A 533 -10.78 -41.25 1.23
N ASP A 534 -11.77 -41.95 1.78
CA ASP A 534 -12.22 -41.76 3.16
C ASP A 534 -11.10 -42.09 4.15
N ALA A 535 -10.37 -43.20 3.93
CA ALA A 535 -9.20 -43.53 4.73
C ALA A 535 -8.10 -42.46 4.67
N MET A 536 -7.88 -41.81 3.51
CA MET A 536 -6.96 -40.68 3.38
C MET A 536 -7.44 -39.46 4.17
N TYR A 537 -8.74 -39.15 4.13
CA TYR A 537 -9.31 -38.05 4.90
C TYR A 537 -9.26 -38.28 6.41
N ASP A 538 -9.35 -39.51 6.89
CA ASP A 538 -9.30 -39.86 8.32
C ASP A 538 -7.89 -39.74 8.95
N ARG A 539 -6.85 -39.47 8.15
CA ARG A 539 -5.47 -39.39 8.63
C ARG A 539 -5.13 -38.06 9.32
N ASP A 540 -4.72 -38.09 10.58
CA ASP A 540 -4.26 -36.89 11.30
C ASP A 540 -2.90 -36.33 10.80
N ASP A 541 -2.17 -37.12 10.01
CA ASP A 541 -0.90 -36.72 9.41
C ASP A 541 -1.02 -36.03 8.05
N VAL A 542 -2.25 -35.73 7.61
CA VAL A 542 -2.57 -35.07 6.32
C VAL A 542 -3.42 -33.83 6.56
N ASP A 543 -2.93 -32.66 6.12
CA ASP A 543 -3.62 -31.37 6.25
C ASP A 543 -4.48 -31.03 5.01
N SER A 544 -4.01 -31.41 3.82
CA SER A 544 -4.72 -31.21 2.54
C SER A 544 -4.62 -32.44 1.64
N VAL A 545 -5.59 -32.64 0.74
CA VAL A 545 -5.63 -33.80 -0.16
C VAL A 545 -5.58 -33.36 -1.63
N ILE A 546 -4.72 -34.00 -2.41
CA ILE A 546 -4.62 -33.83 -3.86
C ILE A 546 -5.17 -35.10 -4.51
N VAL A 547 -6.23 -34.94 -5.30
CA VAL A 547 -6.91 -36.05 -5.98
C VAL A 547 -6.65 -35.97 -7.48
N THR A 548 -6.27 -37.08 -8.09
CA THR A 548 -6.16 -37.18 -9.55
C THR A 548 -6.93 -38.38 -10.07
N PHE A 549 -7.65 -38.18 -11.17
CA PHE A 549 -8.39 -39.25 -11.82
C PHE A 549 -8.25 -39.17 -13.33
N THR A 550 -7.84 -40.27 -13.95
CA THR A 550 -7.76 -40.41 -15.41
C THR A 550 -8.85 -41.38 -15.88
N PRO A 551 -9.73 -40.99 -16.81
CA PRO A 551 -10.78 -41.86 -17.33
C PRO A 551 -10.23 -43.20 -17.88
N SER A 552 -10.92 -44.29 -17.57
CA SER A 552 -10.55 -45.68 -17.90
C SER A 552 -11.80 -46.57 -17.97
N ALA A 553 -11.66 -47.88 -18.21
CA ALA A 553 -12.77 -48.84 -18.26
C ALA A 553 -13.43 -49.16 -16.89
N GLY A 554 -12.96 -48.54 -15.81
CA GLY A 554 -13.51 -48.67 -14.45
C GLY A 554 -14.65 -47.68 -14.17
N ALA A 555 -14.60 -47.02 -13.00
CA ALA A 555 -15.56 -45.98 -12.63
C ALA A 555 -15.62 -44.82 -13.65
N GLU A 556 -16.81 -44.25 -13.84
CA GLU A 556 -16.99 -43.07 -14.67
C GLU A 556 -16.47 -41.81 -13.96
N GLU A 557 -15.95 -40.86 -14.74
CA GLU A 557 -15.36 -39.62 -14.21
C GLU A 557 -16.35 -38.81 -13.35
N ALA A 558 -17.61 -38.73 -13.79
CA ALA A 558 -18.68 -38.04 -13.07
C ALA A 558 -19.05 -38.71 -11.73
N GLU A 559 -18.99 -40.05 -11.65
CA GLU A 559 -19.25 -40.77 -10.39
C GLU A 559 -18.16 -40.48 -9.36
N ILE A 560 -16.90 -40.44 -9.79
CA ILE A 560 -15.76 -40.12 -8.93
C ILE A 560 -15.79 -38.65 -8.50
N ALA A 561 -16.18 -37.74 -9.38
CA ALA A 561 -16.34 -36.32 -9.05
C ALA A 561 -17.42 -36.09 -7.98
N ALA A 562 -18.60 -36.70 -8.13
CA ALA A 562 -19.68 -36.61 -7.15
C ALA A 562 -19.26 -37.19 -5.79
N LEU A 563 -18.63 -38.37 -5.80
CA LEU A 563 -18.09 -39.01 -4.60
C LEU A 563 -17.03 -38.14 -3.90
N LEU A 564 -16.14 -37.53 -4.67
CA LEU A 564 -15.08 -36.67 -4.16
C LEU A 564 -15.68 -35.46 -3.44
N SER A 565 -16.64 -34.78 -4.06
CA SER A 565 -17.25 -33.59 -3.46
C SER A 565 -17.95 -33.91 -2.14
N GLU A 566 -18.68 -35.02 -2.05
CA GLU A 566 -19.30 -35.51 -0.81
C GLU A 566 -18.26 -35.79 0.30
N SER A 567 -17.20 -36.53 -0.06
CA SER A 567 -16.20 -36.99 0.91
C SER A 567 -15.32 -35.83 1.40
N ALA A 568 -14.92 -34.93 0.50
CA ALA A 568 -14.20 -33.71 0.82
C ALA A 568 -15.01 -32.80 1.75
N ALA A 569 -16.29 -32.57 1.43
CA ALA A 569 -17.19 -31.73 2.21
C ALA A 569 -17.37 -32.25 3.65
N ARG A 570 -17.46 -33.58 3.83
CA ARG A 570 -17.53 -34.23 5.14
C ARG A 570 -16.22 -34.13 5.92
N SER A 571 -15.08 -34.26 5.25
CA SER A 571 -13.76 -34.20 5.91
C SER A 571 -13.40 -32.81 6.42
N GLY A 572 -13.83 -31.77 5.71
CA GLY A 572 -13.42 -30.39 5.95
C GLY A 572 -11.97 -30.06 5.61
N LYS A 573 -11.17 -31.03 5.10
CA LYS A 573 -9.79 -30.79 4.65
C LYS A 573 -9.77 -30.10 3.30
N THR A 574 -8.83 -29.17 3.10
CA THR A 574 -8.62 -28.52 1.82
C THR A 574 -8.29 -29.56 0.76
N THR A 575 -9.07 -29.57 -0.32
CA THR A 575 -8.94 -30.55 -1.40
C THR A 575 -8.80 -29.84 -2.73
N VAL A 576 -7.85 -30.28 -3.56
CA VAL A 576 -7.73 -29.87 -4.96
C VAL A 576 -7.71 -31.11 -5.85
N ALA A 577 -8.27 -31.00 -7.05
CA ALA A 577 -8.41 -32.13 -7.96
C ALA A 577 -7.77 -31.89 -9.32
N CYS A 578 -7.48 -32.98 -10.03
CA CYS A 578 -7.06 -32.99 -11.42
C CYS A 578 -7.83 -34.07 -12.18
N PHE A 579 -8.88 -33.63 -12.86
CA PHE A 579 -9.71 -34.42 -13.78
C PHE A 579 -9.41 -34.02 -15.23
N LEU A 580 -9.61 -34.93 -16.17
CA LEU A 580 -9.33 -34.66 -17.58
C LEU A 580 -10.48 -33.91 -18.26
N GLY A 581 -11.72 -34.25 -17.92
CA GLY A 581 -12.93 -33.67 -18.51
C GLY A 581 -13.54 -32.52 -17.71
N ILE A 582 -13.18 -32.38 -16.43
CA ILE A 582 -13.81 -31.43 -15.49
C ILE A 582 -12.75 -30.43 -15.03
N GLN A 583 -12.94 -29.16 -15.37
CA GLN A 583 -12.01 -28.08 -15.02
C GLN A 583 -12.77 -26.92 -14.38
N GLY A 584 -12.18 -26.27 -13.38
CA GLY A 584 -12.77 -25.14 -12.69
C GLY A 584 -13.54 -25.53 -11.44
N VAL A 585 -14.40 -24.61 -11.03
CA VAL A 585 -15.50 -24.82 -10.11
C VAL A 585 -16.69 -25.27 -10.95
N HIS A 586 -17.06 -26.54 -10.85
CA HIS A 586 -18.10 -27.16 -11.68
C HIS A 586 -19.15 -27.88 -10.82
N ASP A 587 -20.37 -27.98 -11.33
CA ASP A 587 -21.51 -28.56 -10.60
C ASP A 587 -21.26 -30.04 -10.22
N GLU A 588 -20.55 -30.79 -11.06
CA GLU A 588 -20.20 -32.21 -10.82
C GLU A 588 -19.29 -32.41 -9.60
N LEU A 589 -18.53 -31.38 -9.23
CA LEU A 589 -17.67 -31.36 -8.05
C LEU A 589 -18.28 -30.56 -6.89
N THR A 590 -19.57 -30.24 -6.98
CA THR A 590 -20.29 -29.43 -5.99
C THR A 590 -21.29 -30.27 -5.21
N THR A 591 -21.22 -30.18 -3.89
CA THR A 591 -22.23 -30.72 -2.97
C THR A 591 -22.79 -29.62 -2.07
N PHE A 592 -23.90 -29.89 -1.38
CA PHE A 592 -24.52 -28.93 -0.48
C PHE A 592 -24.52 -29.46 0.94
N LEU A 593 -23.91 -28.69 1.84
CA LEU A 593 -23.90 -28.92 3.27
C LEU A 593 -24.96 -28.07 3.96
N THR A 594 -25.27 -28.41 5.21
CA THR A 594 -25.99 -27.56 6.14
C THR A 594 -24.97 -27.01 7.14
N ASP A 595 -24.90 -25.69 7.29
CA ASP A 595 -24.01 -25.06 8.28
C ASP A 595 -24.60 -25.16 9.72
N ASP A 596 -23.85 -24.68 10.70
CA ASP A 596 -24.24 -24.70 12.12
C ASP A 596 -25.51 -23.87 12.41
N GLU A 597 -25.88 -22.96 11.50
CA GLU A 597 -27.06 -22.09 11.58
C GLU A 597 -28.27 -22.67 10.83
N GLY A 598 -28.11 -23.82 10.17
CA GLY A 598 -29.16 -24.49 9.40
C GLY A 598 -29.29 -24.00 7.95
N ASN A 599 -28.38 -23.16 7.46
CA ASN A 599 -28.37 -22.67 6.09
C ASN A 599 -27.72 -23.69 5.15
N ARG A 600 -28.20 -23.74 3.91
CA ARG A 600 -27.65 -24.61 2.87
C ARG A 600 -26.46 -23.92 2.20
N VAL A 601 -25.26 -24.48 2.33
CA VAL A 601 -24.00 -23.93 1.81
C VAL A 601 -23.41 -24.88 0.77
N SER A 602 -23.02 -24.37 -0.39
CA SER A 602 -22.31 -25.17 -1.40
C SER A 602 -20.85 -25.40 -1.01
N HIS A 603 -20.35 -26.61 -1.22
CA HIS A 603 -18.95 -26.97 -1.15
C HIS A 603 -18.51 -27.53 -2.50
N THR A 604 -17.50 -26.92 -3.12
CA THR A 604 -17.00 -27.34 -4.43
C THR A 604 -15.52 -27.65 -4.37
N VAL A 605 -15.10 -28.80 -4.88
CA VAL A 605 -13.68 -29.12 -5.04
C VAL A 605 -13.18 -28.54 -6.37
N PRO A 606 -12.19 -27.64 -6.38
CA PRO A 606 -11.67 -27.07 -7.62
C PRO A 606 -10.84 -28.10 -8.39
N SER A 607 -11.07 -28.19 -9.70
CA SER A 607 -10.30 -29.07 -10.59
C SER A 607 -9.41 -28.29 -11.55
N TYR A 608 -8.16 -28.74 -11.67
CA TYR A 608 -7.12 -28.12 -12.48
C TYR A 608 -6.80 -28.96 -13.71
N ILE A 609 -6.38 -28.28 -14.79
CA ILE A 609 -5.92 -28.94 -16.03
C ILE A 609 -4.74 -29.87 -15.75
N GLY A 610 -3.79 -29.40 -14.94
CA GLY A 610 -2.55 -30.10 -14.64
C GLY A 610 -2.28 -30.21 -13.15
N PRO A 611 -1.67 -31.32 -12.70
CA PRO A 611 -1.26 -31.50 -11.30
C PRO A 611 -0.29 -30.43 -10.84
N GLU A 612 0.53 -29.89 -11.72
CA GLU A 612 1.47 -28.82 -11.42
C GLU A 612 0.77 -27.55 -10.93
N ASP A 613 -0.36 -27.20 -11.54
CA ASP A 613 -1.11 -25.99 -11.23
C ASP A 613 -1.91 -26.16 -9.94
N ALA A 614 -2.49 -27.34 -9.73
CA ALA A 614 -3.15 -27.69 -8.47
C ALA A 614 -2.17 -27.63 -7.28
N VAL A 615 -1.01 -28.26 -7.43
CA VAL A 615 0.03 -28.28 -6.39
C VAL A 615 0.55 -26.88 -6.10
N TRP A 616 0.83 -26.10 -7.15
CA TRP A 616 1.32 -24.72 -6.99
C TRP A 616 0.28 -23.84 -6.28
N ALA A 617 -1.00 -23.91 -6.67
CA ALA A 617 -2.05 -23.13 -6.05
C ALA A 617 -2.25 -23.53 -4.57
N LEU A 618 -2.24 -24.83 -4.28
CA LEU A 618 -2.32 -25.34 -2.91
C LEU A 618 -1.13 -24.90 -2.04
N ALA A 619 0.08 -24.92 -2.61
CA ALA A 619 1.29 -24.47 -1.90
C ALA A 619 1.20 -22.99 -1.52
N ARG A 620 0.80 -22.12 -2.45
CA ARG A 620 0.60 -20.68 -2.18
C ARG A 620 -0.54 -20.43 -1.20
N ALA A 621 -1.65 -21.17 -1.30
CA ALA A 621 -2.73 -21.11 -0.32
C ALA A 621 -2.28 -21.53 1.08
N THR A 622 -1.40 -22.51 1.17
CA THR A 622 -0.78 -22.96 2.43
C THR A 622 0.17 -21.90 3.00
N ASP A 623 0.99 -21.29 2.15
CA ASP A 623 1.91 -20.21 2.56
C ASP A 623 1.12 -19.00 3.08
N TYR A 624 0.05 -18.61 2.39
CA TYR A 624 -0.86 -17.55 2.86
C TYR A 624 -1.55 -17.91 4.18
N ALA A 625 -2.08 -19.13 4.32
CA ALA A 625 -2.74 -19.58 5.55
C ALA A 625 -1.78 -19.50 6.76
N ARG A 626 -0.52 -19.88 6.55
CA ARG A 626 0.53 -19.76 7.55
C ARG A 626 0.90 -18.32 7.86
N TRP A 627 1.05 -17.48 6.84
CA TRP A 627 1.31 -16.05 7.02
C TRP A 627 0.19 -15.39 7.83
N ARG A 628 -1.06 -15.68 7.49
CA ARG A 628 -2.25 -15.14 8.17
C ARG A 628 -2.34 -15.56 9.64
N ALA A 629 -1.88 -16.77 9.96
CA ALA A 629 -1.88 -17.30 11.33
C ALA A 629 -0.61 -16.95 12.12
N ALA A 630 0.41 -16.39 11.47
CA ALA A 630 1.67 -16.05 12.12
C ALA A 630 1.52 -14.86 13.05
N ASP A 631 2.39 -14.80 14.07
CA ASP A 631 2.60 -13.58 14.82
C ASP A 631 3.41 -12.60 13.96
N HIS A 632 2.86 -11.41 13.74
CA HIS A 632 3.50 -10.36 12.94
C HIS A 632 4.37 -9.41 13.76
N GLY A 633 4.48 -9.64 15.07
CA GLY A 633 5.32 -8.84 15.95
C GLY A 633 4.77 -7.44 16.22
N THR A 634 5.61 -6.61 16.82
CA THR A 634 5.29 -5.23 17.21
C THR A 634 6.32 -4.25 16.68
N TYR A 635 5.89 -3.03 16.40
CA TYR A 635 6.81 -1.94 16.08
C TYR A 635 7.68 -1.61 17.29
N VAL A 636 8.97 -1.38 17.05
CA VAL A 636 9.94 -1.09 18.10
C VAL A 636 9.80 0.37 18.52
N GLU A 637 9.58 0.60 19.81
CA GLU A 637 9.69 1.92 20.43
C GLU A 637 11.08 2.07 21.03
N LEU A 638 11.78 3.16 20.68
CA LEU A 638 13.14 3.44 21.13
C LEU A 638 13.14 4.66 22.05
N ASP A 639 13.45 4.44 23.33
CA ASP A 639 13.51 5.52 24.34
C ASP A 639 14.90 6.18 24.42
N ASP A 640 15.90 5.58 23.78
CA ASP A 640 17.32 5.95 23.89
C ASP A 640 17.88 6.64 22.64
N ILE A 641 17.02 7.38 21.91
CA ILE A 641 17.38 8.13 20.69
C ILE A 641 17.42 9.64 20.92
N ASP A 642 18.24 10.35 20.16
CA ASP A 642 18.34 11.82 20.15
C ASP A 642 18.00 12.40 18.77
N ASP A 643 16.70 12.40 18.44
CA ASP A 643 16.15 12.94 17.19
C ASP A 643 16.49 14.41 16.96
N LYS A 644 16.57 15.19 18.05
CA LYS A 644 16.89 16.62 17.97
C LYS A 644 18.31 16.82 17.47
N LYS A 645 19.26 16.05 17.97
CA LYS A 645 20.64 16.09 17.51
C LYS A 645 20.75 15.66 16.04
N VAL A 646 20.06 14.59 15.64
CA VAL A 646 20.06 14.15 14.22
C VAL A 646 19.49 15.22 13.31
N ARG A 647 18.36 15.83 13.68
CA ARG A 647 17.78 16.95 12.92
C ARG A 647 18.76 18.12 12.79
N SER A 648 19.44 18.50 13.88
CA SER A 648 20.45 19.56 13.86
C SER A 648 21.63 19.25 12.91
N ILE A 649 22.09 17.99 12.85
CA ILE A 649 23.16 17.56 11.94
C ILE A 649 22.69 17.66 10.49
N ILE A 650 21.49 17.13 10.21
CA ILE A 650 20.90 17.17 8.86
C ILE A 650 20.67 18.61 8.40
N ASP A 651 20.08 19.46 9.22
CA ASP A 651 19.79 20.85 8.88
C ASP A 651 21.08 21.64 8.62
N SER A 652 22.13 21.41 9.42
CA SER A 652 23.44 22.03 9.21
C SER A 652 24.09 21.56 7.92
N ALA A 653 23.99 20.27 7.59
CA ALA A 653 24.55 19.70 6.36
C ALA A 653 23.80 20.14 5.09
N LEU A 654 22.52 20.46 5.22
CA LEU A 654 21.66 20.91 4.12
C LEU A 654 21.60 22.45 3.97
N ASP A 655 22.21 23.20 4.89
CA ASP A 655 22.21 24.67 4.82
C ASP A 655 22.84 25.17 3.51
N GLY A 656 22.11 26.01 2.80
CA GLY A 656 22.51 26.53 1.47
C GLY A 656 22.55 25.49 0.33
N ALA A 657 22.13 24.25 0.56
CA ALA A 657 22.10 23.22 -0.47
C ALA A 657 21.01 23.50 -1.53
N LYS A 658 21.27 23.08 -2.77
CA LYS A 658 20.30 23.25 -3.86
C LYS A 658 19.22 22.17 -3.78
N PRO A 659 17.92 22.51 -3.85
CA PRO A 659 16.84 21.52 -3.83
C PRO A 659 17.05 20.39 -4.85
N GLY A 660 16.88 19.15 -4.40
CA GLY A 660 17.00 17.95 -5.24
C GLY A 660 18.43 17.51 -5.58
N ALA A 661 19.48 18.18 -5.10
CA ALA A 661 20.87 17.73 -5.26
C ALA A 661 21.32 16.93 -4.02
N PRO A 662 21.78 15.66 -4.18
CA PRO A 662 22.27 14.88 -3.05
C PRO A 662 23.51 15.53 -2.39
N VAL A 663 23.56 15.50 -1.06
CA VAL A 663 24.68 15.96 -0.24
C VAL A 663 25.25 14.80 0.54
N ARG A 664 26.54 14.50 0.35
CA ARG A 664 27.26 13.48 1.13
C ARG A 664 27.54 14.05 2.52
N LEU A 665 27.03 13.40 3.56
CA LEU A 665 27.33 13.78 4.94
C LEU A 665 28.80 13.51 5.26
N GLU A 666 29.43 14.40 6.03
CA GLU A 666 30.79 14.20 6.49
C GLU A 666 30.91 12.97 7.41
N ARG A 667 32.13 12.45 7.53
CA ARG A 667 32.38 11.16 8.20
C ARG A 667 32.09 11.22 9.70
N ASP A 668 32.51 12.30 10.36
CA ASP A 668 32.30 12.47 11.80
C ASP A 668 30.83 12.77 12.10
N ASP A 669 30.15 13.55 11.26
CA ASP A 669 28.71 13.77 11.35
C ASP A 669 27.92 12.48 11.12
N THR A 670 28.34 11.63 10.18
CA THR A 670 27.75 10.29 9.97
C THR A 670 27.85 9.43 11.22
N ARG A 671 29.01 9.42 11.90
CA ARG A 671 29.20 8.69 13.16
C ARG A 671 28.35 9.29 14.28
N ALA A 672 28.30 10.62 14.38
CA ALA A 672 27.52 11.32 15.40
C ALA A 672 26.01 11.09 15.22
N LEU A 673 25.53 11.05 13.97
CA LEU A 673 24.15 10.76 13.61
C LEU A 673 23.77 9.32 13.98
N LEU A 674 24.59 8.32 13.59
CA LEU A 674 24.34 6.91 13.93
C LEU A 674 24.39 6.67 15.44
N ASN A 675 25.35 7.28 16.15
CA ASN A 675 25.48 7.15 17.59
C ASN A 675 24.29 7.78 18.34
N ALA A 676 23.69 8.84 17.81
CA ALA A 676 22.45 9.42 18.35
C ALA A 676 21.25 8.46 18.29
N TYR A 677 21.34 7.42 17.46
CA TYR A 677 20.37 6.33 17.35
C TYR A 677 20.85 5.03 18.02
N GLY A 678 21.95 5.06 18.78
CA GLY A 678 22.51 3.88 19.44
C GLY A 678 23.24 2.91 18.51
N ILE A 679 23.64 3.37 17.31
CA ILE A 679 24.42 2.57 16.35
C ILE A 679 25.88 3.02 16.41
N GLU A 680 26.72 2.21 17.06
CA GLU A 680 28.15 2.50 17.20
C GLU A 680 28.95 1.99 15.99
N VAL A 681 29.67 2.91 15.33
CA VAL A 681 30.65 2.57 14.29
C VAL A 681 32.02 2.40 14.93
N LEU A 682 32.70 1.29 14.65
CA LEU A 682 34.03 1.02 15.21
C LEU A 682 34.99 2.18 14.92
N PRO A 683 35.76 2.61 15.94
CA PRO A 683 36.63 3.77 15.82
C PRO A 683 37.70 3.53 14.76
N TYR A 684 37.92 4.57 13.96
CA TYR A 684 39.04 4.66 13.04
C TYR A 684 39.62 6.07 13.10
N ILE A 685 40.89 6.20 12.74
CA ILE A 685 41.60 7.48 12.62
C ILE A 685 42.21 7.51 11.22
N ALA A 686 41.90 8.55 10.47
CA ALA A 686 42.50 8.77 9.16
C ALA A 686 43.94 9.27 9.34
N ALA A 687 44.88 8.66 8.62
CA ALA A 687 46.28 9.02 8.62
C ALA A 687 46.77 9.27 7.18
N SER A 688 47.60 10.28 7.02
CA SER A 688 48.25 10.66 5.76
C SER A 688 49.71 10.20 5.66
N SER A 689 50.27 9.71 6.77
CA SER A 689 51.65 9.24 6.87
C SER A 689 51.76 8.00 7.76
N VAL A 690 52.87 7.27 7.62
CA VAL A 690 53.17 6.10 8.46
C VAL A 690 53.26 6.50 9.93
N GLU A 691 53.84 7.66 10.23
CA GLU A 691 53.95 8.19 11.59
C GLU A 691 52.57 8.45 12.22
N GLU A 692 51.65 9.06 11.46
CA GLU A 692 50.26 9.24 11.90
C GLU A 692 49.54 7.90 12.04
N GLY A 693 49.80 6.94 11.15
CA GLY A 693 49.22 5.61 11.20
C GLY A 693 49.65 4.83 12.45
N LEU A 694 50.92 4.93 12.84
CA LEU A 694 51.45 4.34 14.07
C LEU A 694 50.81 4.99 15.31
N ALA A 695 50.72 6.32 15.35
CA ALA A 695 50.09 7.03 16.47
C ALA A 695 48.59 6.68 16.61
N ALA A 696 47.91 6.52 15.47
CA ALA A 696 46.54 6.05 15.42
C ALA A 696 46.39 4.62 15.96
N ALA A 697 47.28 3.70 15.57
CA ALA A 697 47.25 2.32 16.05
C ALA A 697 47.58 2.20 17.55
N GLU A 698 48.48 3.04 18.09
CA GLU A 698 48.72 3.13 19.53
C GLU A 698 47.48 3.60 20.30
N THR A 699 46.71 4.52 19.71
CA THR A 699 45.47 5.04 20.30
C THR A 699 44.34 4.01 20.27
N ILE A 700 44.21 3.27 19.16
CA ILE A 700 43.14 2.30 18.94
C ILE A 700 43.44 0.96 19.64
N GLY A 701 44.71 0.54 19.65
CA GLY A 701 45.15 -0.77 20.11
C GLY A 701 45.17 -1.81 18.99
N TYR A 702 46.21 -2.65 18.98
CA TYR A 702 46.37 -3.78 18.06
C TYR A 702 45.50 -4.99 18.45
N PRO A 703 45.04 -5.83 17.50
CA PRO A 703 45.25 -5.71 16.05
C PRO A 703 44.41 -4.60 15.38
N VAL A 704 44.97 -4.02 14.32
CA VAL A 704 44.29 -3.01 13.49
C VAL A 704 44.16 -3.46 12.03
N ALA A 705 43.31 -2.75 11.29
CA ALA A 705 43.16 -2.84 9.86
C ALA A 705 43.50 -1.49 9.20
N LEU A 706 44.09 -1.55 8.00
CA LEU A 706 44.29 -0.38 7.15
C LEU A 706 43.30 -0.40 5.99
N LYS A 707 42.63 0.72 5.74
CA LYS A 707 41.64 0.85 4.67
C LYS A 707 41.86 2.13 3.88
N ALA A 708 42.00 2.02 2.57
CA ALA A 708 42.04 3.18 1.68
C ALA A 708 40.73 3.97 1.77
N VAL A 709 40.82 5.29 1.91
CA VAL A 709 39.65 6.19 1.93
C VAL A 709 39.07 6.37 0.53
N THR A 710 39.93 6.31 -0.49
CA THR A 710 39.59 6.55 -1.90
C THR A 710 38.55 5.56 -2.41
N LYS A 711 37.46 6.07 -3.01
CA LYS A 711 36.27 5.30 -3.41
C LYS A 711 36.59 4.07 -4.27
N MET A 712 37.61 4.16 -5.14
CA MET A 712 37.95 3.08 -6.07
C MET A 712 38.59 1.86 -5.38
N LEU A 713 39.26 2.07 -4.24
CA LEU A 713 39.97 1.02 -3.49
C LEU A 713 39.27 0.65 -2.18
N ARG A 714 38.35 1.50 -1.72
CA ARG A 714 37.57 1.28 -0.50
C ARG A 714 36.78 -0.03 -0.59
N HIS A 715 36.98 -0.92 0.38
CA HIS A 715 36.42 -2.28 0.45
C HIS A 715 36.96 -3.30 -0.57
N ARG A 716 37.96 -2.95 -1.39
CA ARG A 716 38.53 -3.82 -2.44
C ARG A 716 39.85 -4.47 -1.99
N MET A 717 39.75 -5.50 -1.15
CA MET A 717 40.92 -6.24 -0.64
C MET A 717 41.79 -6.80 -1.77
N GLU A 718 41.16 -7.30 -2.83
CA GLU A 718 41.81 -7.91 -4.00
C GLU A 718 42.60 -6.91 -4.86
N LEU A 719 42.32 -5.60 -4.71
CA LEU A 719 43.09 -4.53 -5.33
C LEU A 719 44.11 -3.90 -4.37
N GLY A 720 44.29 -4.46 -3.17
CA GLY A 720 45.25 -3.96 -2.18
C GLY A 720 44.77 -2.77 -1.35
N GLY A 721 43.50 -2.36 -1.49
CA GLY A 721 42.94 -1.22 -0.75
C GLY A 721 42.64 -1.48 0.73
N VAL A 722 42.79 -2.73 1.19
CA VAL A 722 42.52 -3.14 2.57
C VAL A 722 43.58 -4.15 3.04
N ARG A 723 44.11 -3.94 4.25
CA ARG A 723 44.99 -4.85 4.98
C ARG A 723 44.38 -5.12 6.36
N LEU A 724 44.39 -6.38 6.79
CA LEU A 724 43.70 -6.86 7.99
C LEU A 724 44.68 -7.61 8.88
N ASN A 725 44.35 -7.74 10.17
CA ASN A 725 45.15 -8.47 11.17
C ASN A 725 46.59 -7.96 11.31
N ILE A 726 46.77 -6.64 11.31
CA ILE A 726 48.08 -6.05 11.57
C ILE A 726 48.29 -6.07 13.08
N ASP A 727 49.31 -6.78 13.54
CA ASP A 727 49.56 -7.07 14.96
C ASP A 727 50.75 -6.26 15.53
N SER A 728 51.57 -5.64 14.69
CA SER A 728 52.77 -4.93 15.13
C SER A 728 53.03 -3.58 14.42
N PRO A 729 53.81 -2.68 15.05
CA PRO A 729 54.26 -1.44 14.42
C PRO A 729 55.02 -1.65 13.11
N GLU A 730 55.84 -2.69 13.02
CA GLU A 730 56.63 -3.00 11.83
C GLU A 730 55.74 -3.41 10.66
N GLU A 731 54.79 -4.31 10.91
CA GLU A 731 53.80 -4.74 9.91
C GLU A 731 52.94 -3.56 9.45
N LEU A 732 52.53 -2.70 10.38
CA LEU A 732 51.77 -1.49 10.05
C LEU A 732 52.53 -0.59 9.09
N ALA A 733 53.81 -0.32 9.36
CA ALA A 733 54.62 0.57 8.53
C ALA A 733 54.79 0.03 7.10
N GLU A 734 55.02 -1.28 6.95
CA GLU A 734 55.14 -1.93 5.65
C GLU A 734 53.82 -1.90 4.88
N ASP A 735 52.72 -2.30 5.51
CA ASP A 735 51.40 -2.36 4.87
C ASP A 735 50.84 -0.98 4.55
N PHE A 736 51.08 0.03 5.41
CA PHE A 736 50.65 1.39 5.17
C PHE A 736 51.32 1.99 3.94
N ALA A 737 52.64 1.83 3.82
CA ALA A 737 53.37 2.28 2.65
C ALA A 737 52.87 1.59 1.37
N ALA A 738 52.61 0.27 1.43
CA ALA A 738 52.08 -0.48 0.30
C ALA A 738 50.68 -0.01 -0.13
N VAL A 739 49.79 0.30 0.82
CA VAL A 739 48.45 0.85 0.53
C VAL A 739 48.58 2.24 -0.11
N GLN A 740 49.42 3.13 0.42
CA GLN A 740 49.63 4.45 -0.17
C GLN A 740 50.20 4.38 -1.59
N ASP A 741 51.18 3.50 -1.84
CA ASP A 741 51.74 3.31 -3.18
C ASP A 741 50.69 2.79 -4.16
N THR A 742 49.80 1.90 -3.70
CA THR A 742 48.67 1.43 -4.49
C THR A 742 47.71 2.56 -4.85
N ILE A 743 47.40 3.46 -3.90
CA ILE A 743 46.54 4.62 -4.14
C ILE A 743 47.20 5.55 -5.17
N ARG A 744 48.48 5.90 -5.00
CA ARG A 744 49.22 6.79 -5.93
C ARG A 744 49.35 6.23 -7.34
N GLN A 745 49.41 4.91 -7.49
CA GLN A 745 49.49 4.28 -8.82
C GLN A 745 48.17 4.34 -9.59
N LEU A 746 47.05 4.40 -8.88
CA LEU A 746 45.73 4.24 -9.46
C LEU A 746 44.89 5.53 -9.43
N THR A 747 45.36 6.57 -8.75
CA THR A 747 44.65 7.83 -8.54
C THR A 747 45.64 8.99 -8.58
N ASP A 748 45.16 10.18 -8.94
CA ASP A 748 45.96 11.42 -8.95
C ASP A 748 45.96 12.12 -7.56
N GLU A 749 45.80 11.37 -6.47
CA GLU A 749 45.77 11.91 -5.10
C GLU A 749 47.20 12.13 -4.57
N ASP A 750 47.58 13.39 -4.35
CA ASP A 750 48.91 13.77 -3.85
C ASP A 750 49.16 13.31 -2.39
N GLU A 751 48.12 13.34 -1.54
CA GLU A 751 48.16 12.95 -0.12
C GLU A 751 47.10 11.87 0.18
N PRO A 752 47.39 10.60 -0.12
CA PRO A 752 46.42 9.51 0.04
C PRO A 752 46.17 9.21 1.52
N LEU A 753 44.91 9.35 1.95
CA LEU A 753 44.47 9.02 3.30
C LEU A 753 44.18 7.53 3.44
N VAL A 754 44.64 6.96 4.56
CA VAL A 754 44.39 5.58 4.96
C VAL A 754 43.80 5.58 6.37
N ASP A 755 42.67 4.91 6.55
CA ASP A 755 42.09 4.71 7.86
C ASP A 755 42.82 3.60 8.60
N VAL A 756 43.30 3.90 9.81
CA VAL A 756 43.66 2.89 10.80
C VAL A 756 42.43 2.62 11.65
N GLN A 757 41.96 1.37 11.66
CA GLN A 757 40.72 0.98 12.32
C GLN A 757 40.90 -0.22 13.23
N ALA A 758 40.17 -0.27 14.35
CA ALA A 758 40.12 -1.45 15.22
C ALA A 758 39.68 -2.71 14.44
N MET A 759 40.34 -3.84 14.67
CA MET A 759 39.92 -5.10 14.05
C MET A 759 38.69 -5.67 14.77
N ALA A 760 37.62 -5.96 14.02
CA ALA A 760 36.47 -6.68 14.55
C ALA A 760 36.78 -8.18 14.69
N PRO A 761 36.19 -8.89 15.68
CA PRO A 761 36.27 -10.34 15.76
C PRO A 761 35.79 -11.03 14.47
N HIS A 762 36.27 -12.25 14.25
CA HIS A 762 35.85 -13.05 13.09
C HIS A 762 34.33 -13.29 13.11
N GLY A 763 33.71 -13.11 11.94
CA GLY A 763 32.28 -13.23 11.78
C GLY A 763 31.86 -13.18 10.32
N VAL A 764 30.56 -13.14 10.10
CA VAL A 764 29.96 -13.04 8.77
C VAL A 764 29.72 -11.56 8.45
N PRO A 765 30.37 -11.00 7.40
CA PRO A 765 30.13 -9.63 6.99
C PRO A 765 28.79 -9.52 6.26
N CYS A 766 27.98 -8.54 6.65
CA CYS A 766 26.68 -8.23 6.09
C CYS A 766 26.64 -6.77 5.62
N VAL A 767 25.65 -6.44 4.79
CA VAL A 767 25.37 -5.10 4.31
C VAL A 767 23.94 -4.75 4.71
N ILE A 768 23.76 -3.58 5.31
CA ILE A 768 22.44 -2.99 5.54
C ILE A 768 22.38 -1.67 4.79
N ARG A 769 21.33 -1.49 3.98
CA ARG A 769 21.01 -0.21 3.35
C ARG A 769 19.69 0.29 3.91
N ALA A 770 19.58 1.60 4.07
CA ALA A 770 18.36 2.26 4.50
C ALA A 770 18.25 3.58 3.73
N GLY A 771 17.06 4.03 3.36
CA GLY A 771 16.92 5.31 2.66
C GLY A 771 15.53 5.51 2.08
N GLU A 772 15.36 6.58 1.31
CA GLU A 772 14.08 6.95 0.71
C GLU A 772 14.04 6.56 -0.79
N ASP A 773 13.12 5.67 -1.16
CA ASP A 773 12.77 5.42 -2.56
C ASP A 773 11.64 6.36 -3.01
N PRO A 774 11.73 7.00 -4.20
CA PRO A 774 10.72 7.93 -4.67
C PRO A 774 9.31 7.36 -4.78
N LEU A 775 9.16 6.05 -5.00
CA LEU A 775 7.88 5.35 -5.15
C LEU A 775 7.46 4.67 -3.84
N LEU A 776 8.35 3.91 -3.20
CA LEU A 776 8.04 3.07 -2.03
C LEU A 776 8.19 3.80 -0.68
N GLY A 777 8.87 4.94 -0.65
CA GLY A 777 9.21 5.67 0.58
C GLY A 777 10.38 5.02 1.33
N PRO A 778 10.39 5.03 2.67
CA PRO A 778 11.54 4.58 3.44
C PRO A 778 11.68 3.06 3.35
N LEU A 779 12.85 2.62 2.93
CA LEU A 779 13.15 1.24 2.60
C LEU A 779 14.41 0.78 3.32
N LEU A 780 14.40 -0.47 3.77
CA LEU A 780 15.55 -1.20 4.29
C LEU A 780 15.93 -2.29 3.29
N ALA A 781 17.23 -2.54 3.15
CA ALA A 781 17.75 -3.69 2.42
C ALA A 781 18.81 -4.43 3.26
N PHE A 782 18.79 -5.76 3.22
CA PHE A 782 19.73 -6.61 3.95
C PHE A 782 20.32 -7.67 3.02
N SER A 783 21.62 -7.90 3.15
CA SER A 783 22.32 -8.96 2.43
C SER A 783 23.63 -9.36 3.11
N LEU A 784 24.24 -10.47 2.69
CA LEU A 784 25.63 -10.76 3.05
C LEU A 784 26.59 -9.98 2.15
N ALA A 785 27.71 -9.49 2.71
CA ALA A 785 28.70 -8.78 1.92
C ALA A 785 29.40 -9.72 0.92
N GLY A 786 29.63 -9.22 -0.29
CA GLY A 786 30.43 -9.87 -1.33
C GLY A 786 29.77 -9.87 -2.71
N ASP A 787 30.62 -9.85 -3.74
CA ASP A 787 30.22 -9.67 -5.14
C ASP A 787 29.18 -10.69 -5.62
N SER A 788 29.27 -11.96 -5.16
CA SER A 788 28.30 -12.99 -5.56
C SER A 788 26.88 -12.70 -5.07
N THR A 789 26.74 -12.09 -3.89
CA THR A 789 25.43 -11.70 -3.34
C THR A 789 24.80 -10.61 -4.21
N GLU A 790 25.59 -9.61 -4.61
CA GLU A 790 25.13 -8.52 -5.48
C GLU A 790 24.76 -9.04 -6.87
N LEU A 791 25.59 -9.91 -7.44
CA LEU A 791 25.40 -10.45 -8.80
C LEU A 791 24.19 -11.39 -8.91
N LEU A 792 23.89 -12.12 -7.83
CA LEU A 792 22.73 -13.03 -7.76
C LEU A 792 21.46 -12.35 -7.25
N GLY A 793 21.54 -11.09 -6.84
CA GLY A 793 20.42 -10.34 -6.26
C GLY A 793 19.90 -10.97 -4.97
N ASP A 794 20.78 -11.56 -4.15
CA ASP A 794 20.41 -12.16 -2.87
C ASP A 794 20.29 -11.09 -1.76
N VAL A 795 19.32 -10.21 -1.96
CA VAL A 795 19.04 -9.04 -1.12
C VAL A 795 17.57 -9.04 -0.76
N GLU A 796 17.26 -8.85 0.51
CA GLU A 796 15.89 -8.68 0.98
C GLU A 796 15.57 -7.21 1.21
N HIS A 797 14.40 -6.75 0.77
CA HIS A 797 13.91 -5.40 1.03
C HIS A 797 12.64 -5.38 1.90
N ARG A 798 12.49 -4.36 2.73
CA ARG A 798 11.30 -4.09 3.56
C ARG A 798 10.99 -2.61 3.58
N VAL A 799 9.71 -2.25 3.59
CA VAL A 799 9.28 -0.85 3.78
C VAL A 799 9.22 -0.56 5.28
N ALA A 800 9.82 0.56 5.69
CA ALA A 800 9.82 1.04 7.07
C ALA A 800 8.52 1.81 7.43
N PRO A 801 8.12 1.82 8.72
CA PRO A 801 8.75 1.08 9.82
C PRO A 801 8.47 -0.42 9.72
N ILE A 802 9.37 -1.24 10.28
CA ILE A 802 9.21 -2.70 10.38
C ILE A 802 9.00 -3.15 11.82
N THR A 803 8.43 -4.34 12.02
CA THR A 803 8.33 -4.99 13.32
C THR A 803 9.59 -5.78 13.68
N ASP A 804 9.73 -6.13 14.95
CA ASP A 804 10.77 -7.06 15.45
C ASP A 804 10.79 -8.39 14.67
N LYS A 805 9.61 -8.94 14.35
CA LYS A 805 9.48 -10.17 13.55
C LYS A 805 9.87 -9.97 12.10
N GLU A 806 9.51 -8.84 11.50
CA GLU A 806 9.90 -8.52 10.13
C GLU A 806 11.42 -8.34 10.00
N ALA A 807 12.09 -7.78 11.00
CA ALA A 807 13.54 -7.68 11.06
C ALA A 807 14.20 -9.06 11.12
N GLU A 808 13.66 -9.98 11.94
CA GLU A 808 14.13 -11.37 12.00
C GLU A 808 13.93 -12.10 10.65
N ASP A 809 12.73 -11.98 10.07
CA ASP A 809 12.39 -12.61 8.80
C ASP A 809 13.26 -12.09 7.65
N MET A 810 13.58 -10.79 7.65
CA MET A 810 14.47 -10.17 6.66
C MET A 810 15.87 -10.77 6.67
N ILE A 811 16.40 -11.12 7.85
CA ILE A 811 17.70 -11.79 7.98
C ILE A 811 17.61 -13.25 7.50
N ARG A 812 16.48 -13.92 7.74
CA ARG A 812 16.27 -15.33 7.41
C ARG A 812 15.95 -15.57 5.92
N SER A 813 15.33 -14.61 5.24
CA SER A 813 14.76 -14.79 3.90
C SER A 813 15.81 -14.83 2.79
N ILE A 814 16.98 -14.22 2.99
CA ILE A 814 18.07 -14.30 2.00
C ILE A 814 18.52 -15.76 1.83
N LYS A 815 18.80 -16.17 0.59
CA LYS A 815 19.17 -17.54 0.23
C LYS A 815 20.47 -17.98 0.91
N SER A 816 21.36 -17.03 1.17
CA SER A 816 22.63 -17.24 1.86
C SER A 816 22.54 -17.20 3.39
N SER A 817 21.34 -17.00 3.97
CA SER A 817 21.12 -16.96 5.43
C SER A 817 21.59 -18.21 6.19
N PRO A 818 21.65 -19.43 5.62
CA PRO A 818 22.24 -20.58 6.32
C PRO A 818 23.67 -20.33 6.83
N ARG A 819 24.44 -19.41 6.22
CA ARG A 819 25.76 -19.02 6.73
C ARG A 819 25.72 -18.33 8.09
N LEU A 820 24.62 -17.69 8.44
CA LEU A 820 24.40 -17.06 9.75
C LEU A 820 23.93 -18.08 10.81
N PHE A 821 23.26 -19.16 10.40
CA PHE A 821 22.68 -20.15 11.31
C PHE A 821 23.49 -21.45 11.43
N GLY A 822 24.71 -21.46 10.89
CA GLY A 822 25.61 -22.61 10.88
C GLY A 822 25.52 -23.41 9.58
N TYR A 823 26.59 -23.37 8.78
CA TYR A 823 26.69 -24.05 7.51
C TYR A 823 28.07 -24.69 7.32
N ARG A 824 28.11 -25.97 6.93
CA ARG A 824 29.35 -26.73 6.68
C ARG A 824 30.37 -26.65 7.83
N GLY A 825 29.90 -26.69 9.08
CA GLY A 825 30.76 -26.68 10.27
C GLY A 825 31.12 -25.28 10.78
N LEU A 826 30.65 -24.21 10.14
CA LEU A 826 30.70 -22.86 10.73
C LEU A 826 29.74 -22.78 11.92
N PRO A 827 30.12 -22.10 13.02
CA PRO A 827 29.23 -21.86 14.15
C PRO A 827 28.07 -20.94 13.75
N PRO A 828 26.92 -21.02 14.42
CA PRO A 828 25.84 -20.04 14.27
C PRO A 828 26.25 -18.69 14.86
N MET A 829 25.91 -17.60 14.17
CA MET A 829 26.15 -16.22 14.62
C MET A 829 24.99 -15.74 15.51
N ASN A 830 25.28 -14.80 16.41
CA ASN A 830 24.25 -14.10 17.16
C ASN A 830 23.63 -13.01 16.28
N ILE A 831 22.39 -13.22 15.86
CA ILE A 831 21.66 -12.29 15.00
C ILE A 831 20.94 -11.18 15.77
N GLU A 832 20.81 -11.28 17.11
CA GLU A 832 20.06 -10.29 17.91
C GLU A 832 20.66 -8.87 17.80
N PRO A 833 21.98 -8.66 17.95
CA PRO A 833 22.58 -7.34 17.78
C PRO A 833 22.42 -6.80 16.36
N LEU A 834 22.50 -7.67 15.36
CA LEU A 834 22.28 -7.32 13.96
C LEU A 834 20.82 -6.89 13.72
N ARG A 835 19.85 -7.59 14.33
CA ARG A 835 18.43 -7.23 14.29
C ARG A 835 18.21 -5.84 14.89
N THR A 836 18.81 -5.55 16.05
CA THR A 836 18.73 -4.23 16.69
C THR A 836 19.25 -3.10 15.81
N VAL A 837 20.33 -3.32 15.03
CA VAL A 837 20.80 -2.32 14.06
C VAL A 837 19.76 -2.07 12.97
N ILE A 838 19.14 -3.12 12.43
CA ILE A 838 18.08 -2.99 11.40
C ILE A 838 16.86 -2.25 11.97
N GLU A 839 16.42 -2.60 13.17
CA GLU A 839 15.29 -1.95 13.87
C GLU A 839 15.56 -0.45 14.09
N ARG A 840 16.76 -0.09 14.59
CA ARG A 840 17.16 1.32 14.79
C ARG A 840 17.23 2.09 13.47
N LEU A 841 17.77 1.48 12.42
CA LEU A 841 17.77 2.09 11.09
C LEU A 841 16.35 2.27 10.55
N SER A 842 15.45 1.33 10.82
CA SER A 842 14.03 1.45 10.44
C SER A 842 13.38 2.70 11.01
N VAL A 843 13.63 3.00 12.28
CA VAL A 843 13.09 4.21 12.95
C VAL A 843 13.78 5.46 12.40
N LEU A 844 15.10 5.41 12.21
CA LEU A 844 15.89 6.54 11.70
C LEU A 844 15.39 7.06 10.35
N VAL A 845 15.21 6.18 9.37
CA VAL A 845 14.75 6.61 8.04
C VAL A 845 13.26 6.95 8.00
N GLU A 846 12.46 6.43 8.94
CA GLU A 846 11.06 6.85 9.08
C GLU A 846 10.95 8.30 9.57
N ASN A 847 11.76 8.66 10.58
CA ASN A 847 11.79 9.97 11.22
C ASN A 847 12.47 11.05 10.37
N HIS A 848 13.42 10.67 9.53
CA HIS A 848 14.27 11.59 8.77
C HIS A 848 14.23 11.31 7.25
N PRO A 849 13.18 11.76 6.53
CA PRO A 849 13.04 11.54 5.08
C PRO A 849 14.09 12.27 4.23
N GLN A 850 14.88 13.15 4.84
CA GLN A 850 16.05 13.77 4.20
C GLN A 850 17.16 12.75 3.94
N ILE A 851 17.17 11.61 4.63
CA ILE A 851 18.13 10.53 4.40
C ILE A 851 17.78 9.84 3.09
N LEU A 852 18.50 10.18 2.02
CA LEU A 852 18.33 9.58 0.71
C LEU A 852 18.86 8.15 0.70
N GLU A 853 20.09 7.97 1.19
CA GLU A 853 20.74 6.66 1.27
C GLU A 853 21.64 6.63 2.50
N LEU A 854 21.58 5.54 3.24
CA LEU A 854 22.45 5.17 4.33
C LEU A 854 22.91 3.74 4.08
N VAL A 855 24.22 3.53 4.00
CA VAL A 855 24.78 2.20 3.76
C VAL A 855 25.75 1.86 4.87
N ILE A 856 25.46 0.79 5.59
CA ILE A 856 26.40 0.12 6.48
C ILE A 856 27.06 -1.01 5.68
N HIS A 857 28.35 -0.85 5.40
CA HIS A 857 29.12 -1.84 4.65
C HIS A 857 30.59 -1.93 5.15
N PRO A 858 30.98 -3.06 5.77
CA PRO A 858 30.12 -4.10 6.34
C PRO A 858 29.72 -3.80 7.80
N VAL A 859 28.66 -4.48 8.24
CA VAL A 859 28.46 -4.87 9.64
C VAL A 859 28.84 -6.33 9.80
N VAL A 860 29.68 -6.69 10.78
CA VAL A 860 30.14 -8.06 10.99
C VAL A 860 29.33 -8.69 12.11
N ALA A 861 28.55 -9.74 11.81
CA ALA A 861 27.86 -10.55 12.80
C ALA A 861 28.80 -11.65 13.31
N THR A 862 28.99 -11.74 14.63
CA THR A 862 29.85 -12.71 15.30
C THR A 862 29.01 -13.69 16.11
N GLU A 863 29.64 -14.64 16.83
CA GLU A 863 28.92 -15.54 17.74
C GLU A 863 28.28 -14.82 18.95
N THR A 864 28.64 -13.55 19.22
CA THR A 864 28.19 -12.82 20.42
C THR A 864 27.64 -11.43 20.11
N GLU A 865 28.33 -10.65 19.29
CA GLU A 865 28.01 -9.24 18.99
C GLU A 865 27.94 -8.95 17.48
N SER A 866 27.54 -7.73 17.12
CA SER A 866 27.67 -7.21 15.76
C SER A 866 28.48 -5.92 15.75
N HIS A 867 29.43 -5.78 14.83
CA HIS A 867 30.31 -4.61 14.75
C HIS A 867 30.13 -3.87 13.41
N VAL A 868 29.71 -2.61 13.47
CA VAL A 868 29.59 -1.75 12.28
C VAL A 868 30.97 -1.20 11.92
N LEU A 869 31.51 -1.58 10.77
CA LEU A 869 32.88 -1.19 10.39
C LEU A 869 32.92 0.12 9.59
N SER A 870 31.89 0.41 8.80
CA SER A 870 31.85 1.63 7.99
C SER A 870 30.42 1.93 7.62
N ALA A 871 30.11 3.22 7.60
CA ALA A 871 28.84 3.74 7.12
C ALA A 871 29.06 4.99 6.27
N HIS A 872 28.11 5.29 5.41
CA HIS A 872 27.99 6.58 4.76
C HIS A 872 26.52 6.98 4.64
N VAL A 873 26.26 8.28 4.64
CA VAL A 873 24.92 8.86 4.51
C VAL A 873 24.95 9.87 3.37
N ASP A 874 23.98 9.80 2.47
CA ASP A 874 23.62 10.82 1.49
C ASP A 874 22.28 11.42 1.89
N LEU A 875 22.20 12.75 1.86
CA LEU A 875 21.02 13.53 2.20
C LEU A 875 20.43 14.16 0.93
N LEU A 876 19.13 14.45 0.95
CA LEU A 876 18.43 15.19 -0.10
C LEU A 876 17.69 16.40 0.49
N PRO A 877 17.98 17.64 0.06
CA PRO A 877 17.20 18.82 0.44
C PRO A 877 15.81 18.79 -0.19
N ASP A 878 14.81 19.26 0.57
CA ASP A 878 13.39 19.25 0.20
C ASP A 878 12.92 17.90 -0.34
N PRO A 879 13.05 16.81 0.46
CA PRO A 879 12.54 15.51 0.03
C PRO A 879 11.04 15.68 -0.18
N THR A 880 10.60 15.55 -1.43
CA THR A 880 9.17 15.60 -1.77
C THR A 880 8.56 14.27 -1.33
N ARG A 881 8.42 14.03 -0.03
CA ARG A 881 7.71 12.85 0.48
C ARG A 881 6.24 13.04 0.11
N ILE A 882 5.71 12.20 -0.78
CA ILE A 882 4.27 12.19 -1.05
C ILE A 882 3.52 11.80 0.23
N ASP A 883 4.16 11.06 1.14
CA ASP A 883 3.59 10.53 2.37
C ASP A 883 3.99 11.31 3.63
N GLY A 884 4.25 12.62 3.52
CA GLY A 884 4.17 13.46 4.71
C GLY A 884 2.84 13.19 5.42
N THR A 885 2.78 13.30 6.75
CA THR A 885 1.56 13.03 7.56
C THR A 885 0.29 13.67 6.96
N ARG A 886 0.43 14.74 6.17
CA ARG A 886 -0.63 15.45 5.46
C ARG A 886 -1.26 14.77 4.25
N ARG A 887 -0.56 13.89 3.54
CA ARG A 887 -1.10 13.16 2.38
C ARG A 887 -1.36 11.68 2.67
N LEU A 888 -0.90 11.20 3.82
CA LEU A 888 -1.51 10.04 4.48
C LEU A 888 -2.97 10.30 4.89
N LEU A 889 -3.42 11.56 4.90
CA LEU A 889 -4.80 12.01 5.18
C LEU A 889 -5.68 12.15 3.92
N SER A 890 -5.10 12.12 2.72
CA SER A 890 -5.77 12.42 1.44
C SER A 890 -5.82 11.24 0.49
#